data_AF-A0A938M1D2-F1
#
_entry.id   AF-A0A938M1D2-F1
#
_cell.length_a   1.000
_cell.length_b   1.000
_cell.length_c   1.000
_cell.angle_alpha   90.00
_cell.angle_beta   90.00
_cell.angle_gamma   90.00
#
_symmetry.space_group_name_H-M   'P 1'
#
loop_
_entity.id
_entity.type
_entity.pdbx_description
1 polymer ?
#
loop_
_entity_poly.entity_id
_entity_poly.type
_entity_poly.pdbx_seq_one_letter_code
_entity_poly.pdbx_strand_id
1 'polypeptide(L)'
;MQGVFDPRKVWAAWLSLCAVLNSLTGAMAQQSTLLFKTDFSGPAPTGLSFKEQEWEVADGVLRAKSREGGWKSVQVGEDSWEVGAVELRFRLLERQPDKGAFATFGVRGLTVRAHGWGEDRVTVACDDGDRRGLPVYFDHAFVTGRWYRLRVEVADHAAQVSVGGQRVVLVPNPPTGKRKGPVILSCWRCAAEFDDIEVVAAGSRAQGNYNYALNSSFEHATNPGLPDYWNETAHGTGIQDARWVTPSGYKDWHDRWCPDAAAAYHGKVALRVTHPLPLWASGGFAVPQGKTLTLSAYMRSAAADLPVKVQVISRLGAKPVAEREFRLTTSWARYELVLPDYAASQLTPGFIPQAEGTFWVDAVQIEEGASASAYSPSPLDEGFKLWGAPPRDETVELMRFGTPRESVLFADVEPECGYAAALSGAPPVVNGRLDDPCWQAAKPLTLKQVYGQPPTERTEVLALFDREHLYLGLRCHETQMNRLVASVKDQKAGGAEFAVFGDDSVEVFLDPGGDGAAYYQLAVSAGGGRFDQRAGREGYNSGWTGKWDWATALLESRWEVELRLPFSTFAPDGSPSVWRVNFCRNHKRTGELLNWSETEGVFHDARRFGYLRFGPGEFPHRVCRLRETALQCVDAARGLYAVCVTLENTSSASLALKLRATIEGVEGGPAQDKQDVIVPPSSGRQPHAVTLGRFKPEAPNCPVALKILSADGASLVTAFADTLPVLPPLDAYFEYDYYTTDDKARLVVVPNMAIPLHSALELELTAPSTQKAVIPASNLGKRAFASFAVGGLEPGTYPLAGRLVKEGATLATCKAELVKRPSAPTEVKVDRLRRIVTLNGKPFFPYGLFLMMLLDEEAIKGYRAQGFDFLCFNPAYWFDQAKCREIVRMAAEHDLWTLLFLHYRPDIRKAEKADEVTARWRDLRSVIGYIWPDESARDLQKERADLAVIKATDPHRLAFPNHNMASFRAWAKTPEGLPGDVVSLDRYPIWPKPGDPRATNEIYTVEKAALMMAKEAQRLHRPVMWFLQSYGFNREPTAREQEWMNYMVVIHGCRGIYYFMNQPRSVEHWERIKSLRDELRALFPALASVEDAPEVSADPRRVAWTLKQHENAYYLITVSRLQRPQQVTFDLSAMNAVGLNA
;
A
#
# COMPACT_ATOMS: atom_id res chain seq x y z
N MET A 1 5.32 -7.36 -61.63
CA MET A 1 4.36 -7.84 -60.62
C MET A 1 3.02 -7.21 -60.93
N GLN A 2 1.99 -8.01 -61.23
CA GLN A 2 0.60 -7.54 -61.27
C GLN A 2 0.04 -7.59 -59.84
N GLY A 3 -0.48 -6.47 -59.37
CA GLY A 3 -1.07 -6.28 -58.04
C GLY A 3 -1.18 -4.79 -57.74
N VAL A 4 -2.36 -4.34 -57.31
CA VAL A 4 -2.72 -2.93 -57.11
C VAL A 4 -1.88 -2.32 -55.97
N PHE A 5 -0.95 -1.43 -56.31
CA PHE A 5 -0.15 -0.69 -55.33
C PHE A 5 -0.64 0.75 -55.17
N ASP A 6 -0.54 1.27 -53.95
CA ASP A 6 -0.74 2.67 -53.62
C ASP A 6 0.31 3.55 -54.36
N PRO A 7 -0.11 4.46 -55.24
CA PRO A 7 0.79 5.28 -56.07
C PRO A 7 1.81 6.10 -55.27
N ARG A 8 1.51 6.47 -54.01
CA ARG A 8 2.40 7.31 -53.17
C ARG A 8 3.59 6.53 -52.63
N LYS A 9 3.38 5.25 -52.32
CA LYS A 9 4.43 4.34 -51.82
C LYS A 9 5.39 3.92 -52.92
N VAL A 10 4.88 3.78 -54.14
CA VAL A 10 5.70 3.53 -55.34
C VAL A 10 6.52 4.77 -55.71
N TRP A 11 5.98 5.98 -55.51
CA TRP A 11 6.70 7.24 -55.74
C TRP A 11 7.87 7.45 -54.75
N ALA A 12 7.65 7.16 -53.47
CA ALA A 12 8.70 7.20 -52.45
C ALA A 12 9.79 6.16 -52.70
N ALA A 13 9.41 4.93 -53.07
CA ALA A 13 10.36 3.87 -53.43
C ALA A 13 11.17 4.21 -54.71
N TRP A 14 10.55 4.91 -55.68
CA TRP A 14 11.22 5.35 -56.91
C TRP A 14 12.23 6.48 -56.65
N LEU A 15 11.89 7.45 -55.78
CA LEU A 15 12.81 8.51 -55.36
C LEU A 15 14.00 7.98 -54.55
N SER A 16 13.76 7.01 -53.66
CA SER A 16 14.82 6.32 -52.92
C SER A 16 15.74 5.53 -53.86
N LEU A 17 15.20 4.90 -54.91
CA LEU A 17 15.99 4.20 -55.92
C LEU A 17 16.85 5.17 -56.74
N CYS A 18 16.33 6.34 -57.14
CA CYS A 18 17.08 7.37 -57.83
C CYS A 18 18.17 8.01 -56.96
N ALA A 19 17.92 8.23 -55.66
CA ALA A 19 18.91 8.75 -54.71
C ALA A 19 20.04 7.73 -54.45
N VAL A 20 19.70 6.44 -54.36
CA VAL A 20 20.67 5.34 -54.24
C VAL A 20 21.51 5.22 -55.51
N LEU A 21 20.91 5.28 -56.70
CA LEU A 21 21.64 5.23 -57.98
C LEU A 21 22.59 6.43 -58.17
N ASN A 22 22.18 7.62 -57.72
CA ASN A 22 23.02 8.84 -57.76
C ASN A 22 24.22 8.75 -56.79
N SER A 23 24.06 8.04 -55.66
CA SER A 23 25.13 7.79 -54.70
C SER A 23 26.12 6.69 -55.15
N LEU A 24 25.69 5.77 -56.00
CA LEU A 24 26.49 4.63 -56.46
C LEU A 24 27.41 4.96 -57.65
N THR A 25 27.11 5.98 -58.46
CA THR A 25 27.86 6.29 -59.69
C THR A 25 28.91 7.40 -59.55
N GLY A 26 29.22 7.84 -58.32
CA GLY A 26 30.20 8.89 -58.04
C GLY A 26 31.64 8.62 -58.51
N ALA A 27 31.94 7.47 -59.11
CA ALA A 27 33.23 7.17 -59.73
C ALA A 27 33.17 6.60 -61.17
N MET A 28 31.99 6.35 -61.74
CA MET A 28 31.86 5.88 -63.14
C MET A 28 30.51 6.32 -63.74
N ALA A 29 30.41 7.56 -64.25
CA ALA A 29 29.44 7.95 -65.28
C ALA A 29 29.67 9.42 -65.70
N GLN A 30 30.83 9.76 -66.27
CA GLN A 30 30.99 11.08 -66.91
C GLN A 30 30.60 11.12 -68.38
N GLN A 31 30.06 10.03 -68.96
CA GLN A 31 29.59 10.02 -70.36
C GLN A 31 28.39 9.10 -70.59
N SER A 32 27.46 8.99 -69.64
CA SER A 32 26.30 8.11 -69.84
C SER A 32 25.04 8.77 -69.31
N THR A 33 24.28 9.38 -70.23
CA THR A 33 22.93 9.85 -69.95
C THR A 33 22.03 8.63 -69.74
N LEU A 34 21.56 8.45 -68.52
CA LEU A 34 20.56 7.43 -68.20
C LEU A 34 19.17 8.00 -68.47
N LEU A 35 18.56 7.52 -69.55
CA LEU A 35 17.21 7.89 -69.99
C LEU A 35 16.22 6.83 -69.50
N PHE A 36 15.25 7.27 -68.70
CA PHE A 36 14.18 6.41 -68.18
C PHE A 36 12.85 6.76 -68.85
N LYS A 37 12.13 5.73 -69.30
CA LYS A 37 10.77 5.86 -69.85
C LYS A 37 9.84 4.95 -69.07
N THR A 38 8.76 5.49 -68.53
CA THR A 38 7.79 4.71 -67.75
C THR A 38 6.37 5.06 -68.18
N ASP A 39 5.57 4.04 -68.49
CA ASP A 39 4.15 4.22 -68.81
C ASP A 39 3.35 4.25 -67.50
N PHE A 40 3.16 5.44 -66.94
CA PHE A 40 2.32 5.66 -65.76
C PHE A 40 1.31 6.78 -66.03
N SER A 41 0.02 6.46 -65.95
CA SER A 41 -1.09 7.40 -66.09
C SER A 41 -1.83 7.54 -64.77
N GLY A 42 -1.25 8.25 -63.82
CA GLY A 42 -1.89 8.60 -62.53
C GLY A 42 -1.55 10.03 -62.12
N PRO A 43 -2.46 10.77 -61.44
CA PRO A 43 -2.27 12.19 -61.17
C PRO A 43 -1.26 12.41 -60.03
N ALA A 44 -0.24 13.23 -60.29
CA ALA A 44 0.66 13.77 -59.27
C ALA A 44 -0.07 14.86 -58.44
N PRO A 45 0.39 15.16 -57.21
CA PRO A 45 -0.15 16.24 -56.38
C PRO A 45 -0.15 17.58 -57.13
N THR A 46 -1.18 18.39 -56.89
CA THR A 46 -1.46 19.65 -57.60
C THR A 46 -0.26 20.60 -57.67
N GLY A 47 0.09 21.02 -58.90
CA GLY A 47 1.09 22.05 -59.20
C GLY A 47 2.16 21.64 -60.23
N LEU A 48 2.34 20.35 -60.48
CA LEU A 48 3.33 19.85 -61.43
C LEU A 48 2.70 18.78 -62.34
N SER A 49 2.01 19.23 -63.39
CA SER A 49 1.48 18.33 -64.41
C SER A 49 2.51 18.17 -65.53
N PHE A 50 3.21 17.05 -65.54
CA PHE A 50 4.09 16.73 -66.65
C PHE A 50 3.52 15.59 -67.50
N LYS A 51 3.69 15.65 -68.83
CA LYS A 51 3.34 14.54 -69.73
C LYS A 51 4.62 13.79 -70.06
N GLU A 52 4.58 12.47 -69.95
CA GLU A 52 5.59 11.50 -70.42
C GLU A 52 7.03 12.01 -70.25
N GLN A 53 7.52 11.97 -69.02
CA GLN A 53 8.80 12.58 -68.68
C GLN A 53 9.95 11.60 -68.81
N GLU A 54 10.82 11.91 -69.76
CA GLU A 54 12.23 11.57 -69.68
C GLU A 54 12.83 12.30 -68.47
N TRP A 55 13.45 11.54 -67.57
CA TRP A 55 14.23 12.04 -66.44
C TRP A 55 15.70 11.82 -66.75
N GLU A 56 16.55 12.79 -66.42
CA GLU A 56 17.99 12.59 -66.52
C GLU A 56 18.69 13.10 -65.25
N VAL A 57 19.74 12.38 -64.90
CA VAL A 57 20.77 12.87 -63.97
C VAL A 57 21.99 13.11 -64.84
N ALA A 58 22.26 14.37 -65.11
CA ALA A 58 23.43 14.80 -65.86
C ALA A 58 24.25 15.73 -64.97
N ASP A 59 25.56 15.49 -64.90
CA ASP A 59 26.51 16.26 -64.09
C ASP A 59 26.15 16.37 -62.60
N GLY A 60 25.49 15.33 -62.05
CA GLY A 60 25.14 15.26 -60.63
C GLY A 60 23.94 16.11 -60.21
N VAL A 61 23.25 16.76 -61.15
CA VAL A 61 22.04 17.56 -60.88
C VAL A 61 20.82 16.84 -61.45
N LEU A 62 19.83 16.59 -60.59
CA LEU A 62 18.56 15.99 -61.01
C LEU A 62 17.75 17.00 -61.82
N ARG A 63 17.43 16.64 -63.07
CA ARG A 63 16.69 17.50 -63.99
C ARG A 63 15.47 16.77 -64.57
N ALA A 64 14.39 17.52 -64.75
CA ALA A 64 13.16 17.03 -65.37
C ALA A 64 12.88 17.77 -66.68
N LYS A 65 12.51 17.05 -67.75
CA LYS A 65 12.17 17.66 -69.03
C LYS A 65 10.77 18.25 -68.97
N SER A 66 10.65 19.55 -69.20
CA SER A 66 9.37 20.26 -69.26
C SER A 66 8.61 19.95 -70.56
N ARG A 67 7.30 20.19 -70.59
CA ARG A 67 6.43 19.95 -71.78
C ARG A 67 6.84 20.73 -73.03
N GLU A 68 7.57 21.82 -72.86
CA GLU A 68 8.09 22.65 -73.96
C GLU A 68 9.45 22.14 -74.47
N GLY A 69 9.92 21.00 -73.95
CA GLY A 69 11.11 20.28 -74.44
C GLY A 69 12.41 20.59 -73.70
N GLY A 70 12.43 21.55 -72.77
CA GLY A 70 13.63 21.97 -72.02
C GLY A 70 13.77 21.38 -70.61
N TRP A 71 14.99 21.06 -70.18
CA TRP A 71 15.33 20.46 -68.88
C TRP A 71 15.43 21.49 -67.74
N LYS A 72 14.87 21.21 -66.54
CA LYS A 72 14.92 22.09 -65.36
C LYS A 72 15.43 21.40 -64.09
N SER A 73 16.28 22.10 -63.32
CA SER A 73 16.91 21.65 -62.06
C SER A 73 16.00 21.78 -60.84
N VAL A 74 16.19 20.92 -59.82
CA VAL A 74 15.42 20.93 -58.55
C VAL A 74 16.39 21.04 -57.35
N GLN A 75 16.06 21.87 -56.32
CA GLN A 75 16.89 22.13 -55.13
C GLN A 75 16.11 21.96 -53.80
N VAL A 76 16.78 21.63 -52.69
CA VAL A 76 16.22 21.47 -51.32
C VAL A 76 17.15 22.13 -50.28
N GLY A 77 16.63 22.89 -49.30
CA GLY A 77 17.36 23.92 -48.50
C GLY A 77 17.84 23.56 -47.06
N GLU A 78 18.64 24.48 -46.48
CA GLU A 78 19.43 24.42 -45.21
C GLU A 78 18.69 25.06 -44.00
N ASP A 79 18.45 24.35 -42.89
CA ASP A 79 18.04 24.91 -41.58
C ASP A 79 18.43 23.96 -40.41
N SER A 80 18.64 24.50 -39.21
CA SER A 80 19.03 23.77 -37.98
C SER A 80 17.85 23.58 -37.00
N TRP A 81 17.79 22.44 -36.29
CA TRP A 81 16.57 21.95 -35.60
C TRP A 81 16.81 21.60 -34.12
N GLU A 82 15.83 21.84 -33.25
CA GLU A 82 15.77 21.27 -31.89
C GLU A 82 15.21 19.85 -31.92
N VAL A 83 15.94 18.93 -31.28
CA VAL A 83 15.63 17.49 -31.30
C VAL A 83 14.79 17.13 -30.08
N GLY A 84 13.49 16.91 -30.30
CA GLY A 84 12.59 16.42 -29.25
C GLY A 84 12.74 14.91 -29.01
N ALA A 85 13.07 14.16 -30.07
CA ALA A 85 13.43 12.76 -29.98
C ALA A 85 14.33 12.34 -31.14
N VAL A 86 15.13 11.30 -30.94
CA VAL A 86 15.85 10.61 -32.01
C VAL A 86 15.22 9.24 -32.19
N GLU A 87 14.74 8.94 -33.39
CA GLU A 87 14.26 7.61 -33.75
C GLU A 87 15.31 6.88 -34.59
N LEU A 88 15.73 5.73 -34.09
CA LEU A 88 16.76 4.89 -34.68
C LEU A 88 16.12 3.60 -35.15
N ARG A 89 16.24 3.27 -36.44
CA ARG A 89 15.89 1.96 -36.94
C ARG A 89 17.15 1.13 -37.18
N PHE A 90 17.34 0.08 -36.38
CA PHE A 90 18.55 -0.74 -36.43
C PHE A 90 18.24 -2.23 -36.40
N ARG A 91 19.13 -3.03 -36.97
CA ARG A 91 19.06 -4.49 -37.02
C ARG A 91 20.37 -5.08 -36.59
N LEU A 92 20.36 -5.93 -35.59
CA LEU A 92 21.55 -6.68 -35.20
C LEU A 92 21.81 -7.77 -36.23
N LEU A 93 22.98 -7.77 -36.85
CA LEU A 93 23.34 -8.72 -37.90
C LEU A 93 23.87 -10.04 -37.32
N GLU A 94 24.70 -9.96 -36.29
CA GLU A 94 25.36 -11.15 -35.73
C GLU A 94 25.60 -11.00 -34.22
N ARG A 95 25.29 -12.06 -33.46
CA ARG A 95 25.47 -12.17 -32.00
C ARG A 95 26.50 -13.26 -31.75
N GLN A 96 27.58 -12.95 -31.03
CA GLN A 96 28.55 -14.01 -30.68
C GLN A 96 27.98 -14.92 -29.58
N PRO A 97 28.15 -16.26 -29.66
CA PRO A 97 27.28 -17.20 -28.94
C PRO A 97 27.55 -17.32 -27.43
N ASP A 98 28.76 -16.94 -26.99
CA ASP A 98 29.26 -17.31 -25.65
C ASP A 98 29.44 -16.14 -24.68
N LYS A 99 29.13 -14.90 -25.09
CA LYS A 99 29.19 -13.71 -24.22
C LYS A 99 28.06 -12.75 -24.59
N GLY A 100 27.34 -12.22 -23.59
CA GLY A 100 26.22 -11.29 -23.78
C GLY A 100 26.56 -10.15 -24.76
N ALA A 101 25.62 -9.86 -25.66
CA ALA A 101 25.75 -8.79 -26.65
C ALA A 101 24.98 -7.57 -26.15
N PHE A 102 25.62 -6.41 -26.16
CA PHE A 102 25.01 -5.15 -25.72
C PHE A 102 25.32 -4.02 -26.70
N ALA A 103 24.29 -3.25 -27.03
CA ALA A 103 24.42 -1.97 -27.73
C ALA A 103 24.37 -0.86 -26.69
N THR A 104 25.38 0.02 -26.69
CA THR A 104 25.46 1.10 -25.71
C THR A 104 25.08 2.41 -26.38
N PHE A 105 24.00 3.01 -25.90
CA PHE A 105 23.55 4.33 -26.34
C PHE A 105 23.98 5.35 -25.28
N GLY A 106 25.11 6.00 -25.52
CA GLY A 106 25.68 6.98 -24.59
C GLY A 106 25.29 8.39 -24.99
N VAL A 107 24.36 9.00 -24.27
CA VAL A 107 24.14 10.47 -24.34
C VAL A 107 24.79 11.08 -23.10
N ARG A 108 25.92 11.77 -23.27
CA ARG A 108 26.62 12.38 -22.12
C ARG A 108 25.85 13.59 -21.60
N GLY A 109 25.23 13.43 -20.42
CA GLY A 109 24.67 14.54 -19.63
C GLY A 109 23.17 14.78 -19.76
N LEU A 110 22.39 13.78 -20.20
CA LEU A 110 20.93 13.86 -20.35
C LEU A 110 20.22 12.65 -19.73
N THR A 111 19.03 12.88 -19.19
CA THR A 111 18.13 11.85 -18.68
C THR A 111 17.34 11.24 -19.84
N VAL A 112 17.43 9.92 -20.01
CA VAL A 112 16.81 9.21 -21.14
C VAL A 112 15.40 8.74 -20.75
N ARG A 113 14.38 9.12 -21.53
CA ARG A 113 13.09 8.42 -21.53
C ARG A 113 12.89 7.79 -22.91
N ALA A 114 12.66 6.48 -22.93
CA ALA A 114 12.39 5.75 -24.16
C ALA A 114 10.89 5.46 -24.22
N HIS A 115 10.25 5.86 -25.32
CA HIS A 115 8.85 5.56 -25.58
C HIS A 115 8.73 4.90 -26.97
N GLY A 116 8.52 3.58 -26.99
CA GLY A 116 8.22 2.86 -28.24
C GLY A 116 6.74 2.98 -28.60
N TRP A 117 6.44 3.19 -29.89
CA TRP A 117 5.09 3.06 -30.45
C TRP A 117 5.08 1.94 -31.50
N GLY A 118 4.25 0.92 -31.26
CA GLY A 118 3.96 -0.20 -32.17
C GLY A 118 4.53 -1.57 -31.73
N GLU A 119 3.61 -2.52 -31.49
CA GLU A 119 3.75 -3.97 -31.23
C GLU A 119 5.05 -4.48 -30.57
N ASP A 120 5.43 -3.88 -29.44
CA ASP A 120 5.96 -4.56 -28.24
C ASP A 120 6.56 -3.48 -27.32
N ARG A 121 5.98 -3.33 -26.13
CA ARG A 121 6.30 -2.23 -25.21
C ARG A 121 7.45 -2.64 -24.28
N VAL A 122 8.59 -1.96 -24.39
CA VAL A 122 9.73 -2.09 -23.45
C VAL A 122 9.60 -1.01 -22.37
N THR A 123 9.67 -1.40 -21.09
CA THR A 123 9.67 -0.46 -19.95
C THR A 123 10.99 -0.55 -19.20
N VAL A 124 11.68 0.58 -18.97
CA VAL A 124 12.88 0.68 -18.12
C VAL A 124 12.66 1.82 -17.13
N ALA A 125 12.90 1.57 -15.85
CA ALA A 125 12.93 2.59 -14.81
C ALA A 125 14.38 2.99 -14.53
N CYS A 126 14.64 4.29 -14.42
CA CYS A 126 15.90 4.83 -13.90
C CYS A 126 15.57 5.81 -12.78
N ASP A 127 16.26 5.68 -11.65
CA ASP A 127 16.06 6.49 -10.44
C ASP A 127 16.86 7.80 -10.55
N ASP A 128 16.36 8.87 -9.92
CA ASP A 128 16.86 10.25 -10.04
C ASP A 128 18.18 10.53 -9.27
N GLY A 129 18.99 9.48 -9.03
CA GLY A 129 20.12 9.50 -8.10
C GLY A 129 21.52 9.32 -8.71
N ASP A 130 21.67 8.81 -9.93
CA ASP A 130 22.98 8.35 -10.41
C ASP A 130 23.53 9.18 -11.59
N ARG A 131 24.28 10.24 -11.26
CA ARG A 131 24.90 11.20 -12.22
C ARG A 131 26.12 10.65 -12.98
N ARG A 132 26.33 9.33 -13.02
CA ARG A 132 27.35 8.70 -13.87
C ARG A 132 26.63 7.90 -14.92
N GLY A 133 26.77 8.30 -16.19
CA GLY A 133 26.20 7.59 -17.33
C GLY A 133 26.63 6.12 -17.31
N LEU A 134 25.75 5.27 -16.79
CA LEU A 134 25.89 3.83 -16.84
C LEU A 134 25.20 3.30 -18.11
N PRO A 135 25.70 2.19 -18.66
CA PRO A 135 25.08 1.53 -19.81
C PRO A 135 23.62 1.17 -19.51
N VAL A 136 22.72 1.39 -20.47
CA VAL A 136 21.45 0.67 -20.47
C VAL A 136 21.76 -0.76 -20.89
N TYR A 137 21.61 -1.71 -19.96
CA TYR A 137 21.88 -3.13 -20.22
C TYR A 137 20.63 -3.79 -20.81
N PHE A 138 20.78 -4.36 -22.01
CA PHE A 138 19.75 -5.16 -22.67
C PHE A 138 20.23 -6.61 -22.69
N ASP A 139 19.83 -7.45 -21.74
CA ASP A 139 20.41 -8.80 -21.70
C ASP A 139 19.71 -9.80 -22.66
N HIS A 140 18.43 -9.61 -23.02
CA HIS A 140 17.70 -10.65 -23.76
C HIS A 140 16.70 -10.21 -24.85
N ALA A 141 16.58 -8.93 -25.20
CA ALA A 141 15.41 -8.45 -25.96
C ALA A 141 15.56 -8.30 -27.49
N PHE A 142 16.74 -8.53 -28.09
CA PHE A 142 16.93 -8.33 -29.53
C PHE A 142 17.33 -9.61 -30.26
N VAL A 143 16.52 -10.03 -31.22
CA VAL A 143 16.75 -11.10 -32.20
C VAL A 143 17.58 -10.59 -33.37
N THR A 144 18.69 -11.26 -33.70
CA THR A 144 19.52 -10.97 -34.88
C THR A 144 18.73 -11.15 -36.18
N GLY A 145 18.94 -10.28 -37.17
CA GLY A 145 18.24 -10.27 -38.45
C GLY A 145 16.92 -9.50 -38.46
N ARG A 146 16.44 -9.01 -37.30
CA ARG A 146 15.20 -8.22 -37.17
C ARG A 146 15.49 -6.73 -37.06
N TRP A 147 14.63 -5.90 -37.67
CA TRP A 147 14.69 -4.44 -37.56
C TRP A 147 13.91 -3.95 -36.34
N TYR A 148 14.56 -3.10 -35.54
CA TYR A 148 14.05 -2.49 -34.33
C TYR A 148 13.98 -0.99 -34.49
N ARG A 149 12.98 -0.34 -33.89
CA ARG A 149 12.88 1.12 -33.85
C ARG A 149 12.99 1.59 -32.40
N LEU A 150 13.97 2.43 -32.13
CA LEU A 150 14.27 2.97 -30.80
C LEU A 150 14.07 4.47 -30.83
N ARG A 151 13.08 4.97 -30.08
CA ARG A 151 12.85 6.39 -29.87
C ARG A 151 13.47 6.82 -28.54
N VAL A 152 14.42 7.75 -28.61
CA VAL A 152 15.08 8.35 -27.44
C VAL A 152 14.53 9.76 -27.29
N GLU A 153 13.72 10.00 -26.25
CA GLU A 153 13.20 11.33 -25.94
C GLU A 153 14.18 12.08 -25.04
N VAL A 154 14.46 13.32 -25.40
CA VAL A 154 15.44 14.17 -24.73
C VAL A 154 14.71 15.08 -23.75
N ALA A 155 14.84 14.80 -22.44
CA ALA A 155 14.32 15.69 -21.42
C ALA A 155 15.26 16.90 -21.26
N ASP A 156 14.69 18.10 -21.37
CA ASP A 156 15.35 19.42 -21.38
C ASP A 156 16.12 19.78 -22.66
N HIS A 157 15.66 20.89 -23.27
CA HIS A 157 16.10 21.50 -24.52
C HIS A 157 17.63 21.70 -24.60
N ALA A 158 18.40 20.73 -25.12
CA ALA A 158 19.74 20.96 -25.67
C ALA A 158 20.35 19.68 -26.31
N ALA A 159 19.98 19.38 -27.55
CA ALA A 159 20.84 18.56 -28.41
C ALA A 159 20.73 19.07 -29.86
N GLN A 160 21.77 19.72 -30.37
CA GLN A 160 21.92 20.00 -31.81
C GLN A 160 22.56 18.79 -32.49
N VAL A 161 21.97 18.33 -33.59
CA VAL A 161 22.50 17.25 -34.44
C VAL A 161 22.68 17.80 -35.87
N SER A 162 23.84 17.58 -36.48
CA SER A 162 24.14 18.00 -37.85
C SER A 162 24.30 16.76 -38.74
N VAL A 163 23.60 16.73 -39.88
CA VAL A 163 23.64 15.60 -40.84
C VAL A 163 23.96 16.14 -42.23
N GLY A 164 25.18 15.89 -42.68
CA GLY A 164 25.70 16.32 -43.97
C GLY A 164 27.08 15.73 -44.22
N GLY A 165 27.11 14.44 -44.58
CA GLY A 165 28.27 13.76 -45.17
C GLY A 165 29.51 13.57 -44.30
N GLN A 166 29.54 12.50 -43.47
CA GLN A 166 30.54 11.41 -43.54
C GLN A 166 30.62 10.54 -42.25
N ARG A 167 30.55 9.23 -42.52
CA ARG A 167 31.00 8.00 -41.80
C ARG A 167 30.95 7.89 -40.27
N VAL A 168 30.14 6.91 -39.86
CA VAL A 168 30.30 6.11 -38.63
C VAL A 168 31.65 5.37 -38.69
N VAL A 169 32.57 5.68 -37.77
CA VAL A 169 33.79 4.89 -37.52
C VAL A 169 33.65 4.16 -36.20
N LEU A 170 33.72 2.83 -36.24
CA LEU A 170 33.83 1.96 -35.07
C LEU A 170 35.28 2.02 -34.55
N VAL A 171 35.52 2.50 -33.32
CA VAL A 171 36.84 2.43 -32.66
C VAL A 171 36.68 1.97 -31.20
N PRO A 172 37.55 1.05 -30.69
CA PRO A 172 37.54 0.64 -29.29
C PRO A 172 38.14 1.75 -28.39
N ASN A 173 37.54 1.94 -27.22
CA ASN A 173 37.80 3.03 -26.28
C ASN A 173 39.25 3.08 -25.72
N PRO A 174 39.88 4.26 -25.59
CA PRO A 174 40.68 4.57 -24.40
C PRO A 174 40.48 6.02 -23.86
N PRO A 175 41.04 6.36 -22.67
CA PRO A 175 40.41 7.24 -21.69
C PRO A 175 40.84 8.71 -21.74
N THR A 176 40.08 9.53 -20.98
CA THR A 176 40.36 10.90 -20.54
C THR A 176 40.05 12.05 -21.52
N GLY A 177 39.60 13.18 -20.96
CA GLY A 177 39.53 14.48 -21.64
C GLY A 177 38.12 15.01 -21.88
N LYS A 178 37.80 16.15 -21.27
CA LYS A 178 36.51 16.85 -21.36
C LYS A 178 36.30 17.48 -22.74
N ARG A 179 35.28 17.02 -23.48
CA ARG A 179 34.47 17.82 -24.44
C ARG A 179 33.04 17.25 -24.47
N LYS A 180 32.02 18.12 -24.56
CA LYS A 180 30.63 17.74 -24.90
C LYS A 180 30.60 17.46 -26.41
N GLY A 181 30.30 16.22 -26.78
CA GLY A 181 30.36 15.73 -28.16
C GLY A 181 29.03 15.14 -28.64
N PRO A 182 28.92 14.82 -29.94
CA PRO A 182 27.70 14.33 -30.60
C PRO A 182 27.20 13.01 -30.03
N VAL A 183 25.97 12.62 -30.37
CA VAL A 183 25.39 11.31 -30.03
C VAL A 183 26.33 10.20 -30.50
N ILE A 184 26.85 9.41 -29.57
CA ILE A 184 27.76 8.30 -29.88
C ILE A 184 26.97 7.00 -29.88
N LEU A 185 26.85 6.41 -31.07
CA LEU A 185 26.34 5.05 -31.25
C LEU A 185 27.54 4.10 -31.25
N SER A 186 27.58 3.19 -30.27
CA SER A 186 28.67 2.22 -30.16
C SER A 186 28.13 0.82 -29.89
N CYS A 187 28.42 -0.08 -30.82
CA CYS A 187 28.16 -1.51 -30.69
C CYS A 187 29.45 -2.21 -30.29
N TRP A 188 29.43 -2.97 -29.19
CA TRP A 188 30.59 -3.73 -28.73
C TRP A 188 30.29 -5.21 -28.90
N ARG A 189 31.21 -5.92 -29.59
CA ARG A 189 31.15 -7.37 -29.84
C ARG A 189 29.87 -7.87 -30.53
N CYS A 190 29.19 -6.99 -31.28
CA CYS A 190 28.08 -7.32 -32.16
C CYS A 190 28.16 -6.47 -33.45
N ALA A 191 27.73 -7.04 -34.57
CA ALA A 191 27.56 -6.31 -35.82
C ALA A 191 26.10 -5.83 -35.92
N ALA A 192 25.88 -4.55 -36.25
CA ALA A 192 24.56 -3.98 -36.42
C ALA A 192 24.49 -3.13 -37.69
N GLU A 193 23.36 -3.24 -38.38
CA GLU A 193 22.99 -2.48 -39.57
C GLU A 193 21.96 -1.43 -39.17
N PHE A 194 22.07 -0.22 -39.71
CA PHE A 194 21.14 0.88 -39.45
C PHE A 194 20.46 1.24 -40.76
N ASP A 195 19.12 1.25 -40.77
CA ASP A 195 18.31 1.50 -41.96
C ASP A 195 18.08 3.00 -42.11
N ASP A 196 17.66 3.63 -41.01
CA ASP A 196 17.28 5.03 -40.93
C ASP A 196 17.61 5.58 -39.54
N ILE A 197 18.18 6.78 -39.53
CA ILE A 197 18.28 7.60 -38.33
C ILE A 197 17.40 8.82 -38.60
N GLU A 198 16.18 8.77 -38.09
CA GLU A 198 15.23 9.85 -38.22
C GLU A 198 15.36 10.75 -37.00
N VAL A 199 15.95 11.92 -37.22
CA VAL A 199 15.93 12.96 -36.22
C VAL A 199 14.53 13.54 -36.22
N VAL A 200 13.75 13.13 -35.23
CA VAL A 200 12.42 13.71 -35.01
C VAL A 200 12.66 15.08 -34.40
N ALA A 201 12.74 16.07 -35.29
CA ALA A 201 12.47 17.45 -34.92
C ALA A 201 11.22 17.42 -34.07
N ALA A 202 11.19 18.19 -32.98
CA ALA A 202 9.99 18.30 -32.17
C ALA A 202 8.83 18.78 -33.06
N GLY A 203 8.12 17.84 -33.69
CA GLY A 203 6.80 18.06 -34.20
C GLY A 203 6.06 18.42 -32.94
N SER A 204 5.72 19.70 -32.82
CA SER A 204 4.90 20.17 -31.73
C SER A 204 3.72 19.21 -31.63
N ARG A 205 3.72 18.32 -30.61
CA ARG A 205 2.50 18.26 -29.79
C ARG A 205 2.13 19.72 -29.69
N ALA A 206 0.95 20.12 -30.18
CA ALA A 206 0.46 21.42 -29.77
C ALA A 206 0.78 21.50 -28.27
N GLN A 207 1.56 22.52 -27.87
CA GLN A 207 1.81 22.84 -26.48
C GLN A 207 0.43 23.03 -25.86
N GLY A 208 -0.21 21.91 -25.51
CA GLY A 208 -1.46 21.82 -24.81
C GLY A 208 -1.01 21.71 -23.38
N ASN A 209 -1.12 22.82 -22.68
CA ASN A 209 -0.41 23.01 -21.45
C ASN A 209 -0.89 22.04 -20.38
N TYR A 210 0.08 21.35 -19.78
CA TYR A 210 -0.17 20.42 -18.69
C TYR A 210 -0.49 21.21 -17.43
N ASN A 211 -1.71 21.07 -16.90
CA ASN A 211 -2.12 21.72 -15.67
C ASN A 211 -1.71 20.86 -14.45
N TYR A 212 -0.78 21.35 -13.63
CA TYR A 212 -0.32 20.69 -12.41
C TYR A 212 -1.27 20.89 -11.20
N ALA A 213 -2.26 21.79 -11.30
CA ALA A 213 -3.20 22.05 -10.21
C ALA A 213 -4.34 21.03 -10.19
N LEU A 214 -4.39 20.22 -9.13
CA LEU A 214 -5.43 19.20 -8.92
C LEU A 214 -6.76 19.83 -8.54
N ASN A 215 -7.85 19.20 -8.95
CA ASN A 215 -9.22 19.64 -8.72
C ASN A 215 -9.39 21.14 -9.05
N SER A 216 -8.86 21.54 -10.19
CA SER A 216 -8.63 22.94 -10.55
C SER A 216 -9.90 23.78 -10.75
N SER A 217 -11.05 23.11 -10.92
CA SER A 217 -12.39 23.72 -11.00
C SER A 217 -13.29 23.32 -9.83
N PHE A 218 -12.73 22.78 -8.75
CA PHE A 218 -13.45 22.46 -7.50
C PHE A 218 -14.60 21.44 -7.66
N GLU A 219 -14.61 20.71 -8.77
CA GLU A 219 -15.64 19.74 -9.13
C GLU A 219 -15.56 18.45 -8.31
N HIS A 220 -14.48 18.21 -7.58
CA HIS A 220 -14.28 16.99 -6.80
C HIS A 220 -14.41 17.28 -5.30
N ALA A 221 -15.31 16.57 -4.63
CA ALA A 221 -15.55 16.71 -3.20
C ALA A 221 -15.93 15.36 -2.60
N THR A 222 -15.08 14.83 -1.71
CA THR A 222 -15.40 13.58 -1.00
C THR A 222 -16.39 13.83 0.14
N ASN A 223 -16.30 14.99 0.80
CA ASN A 223 -17.28 15.45 1.77
C ASN A 223 -18.19 16.49 1.12
N PRO A 224 -19.53 16.43 1.31
CA PRO A 224 -20.44 17.41 0.74
C PRO A 224 -20.05 18.85 1.11
N GLY A 225 -19.99 19.73 0.11
CA GLY A 225 -19.66 21.15 0.30
C GLY A 225 -18.18 21.47 0.54
N LEU A 226 -17.28 20.48 0.48
CA LEU A 226 -15.84 20.69 0.67
C LEU A 226 -15.03 20.13 -0.52
N PRO A 227 -14.45 20.99 -1.38
CA PRO A 227 -13.64 20.53 -2.49
C PRO A 227 -12.35 19.86 -1.99
N ASP A 228 -12.03 18.69 -2.52
CA ASP A 228 -10.78 17.99 -2.22
C ASP A 228 -9.59 18.80 -2.73
N TYR A 229 -8.44 18.72 -2.06
CA TYR A 229 -7.19 19.46 -2.34
C TYR A 229 -7.22 20.97 -2.11
N TRP A 230 -8.33 21.54 -1.64
CA TRP A 230 -8.49 22.98 -1.44
C TRP A 230 -9.03 23.29 -0.04
N ASN A 231 -8.41 24.25 0.65
CA ASN A 231 -8.64 24.53 2.06
C ASN A 231 -8.49 26.02 2.38
N GLU A 232 -8.95 26.44 3.56
CA GLU A 232 -8.77 27.77 4.14
C GLU A 232 -7.40 27.97 4.81
N THR A 233 -6.55 26.93 4.83
CA THR A 233 -5.18 27.00 5.35
C THR A 233 -4.23 26.22 4.45
N ALA A 234 -2.99 26.72 4.30
CA ALA A 234 -1.95 26.05 3.50
C ALA A 234 -1.52 24.68 4.05
N HIS A 235 -1.81 24.39 5.32
CA HIS A 235 -1.54 23.09 5.92
C HIS A 235 -2.65 22.05 5.68
N GLY A 236 -3.85 22.50 5.33
CA GLY A 236 -5.03 21.65 5.23
C GLY A 236 -5.51 21.07 6.56
N THR A 237 -5.15 21.67 7.70
CA THR A 237 -5.68 21.25 9.01
C THR A 237 -7.16 21.59 9.13
N GLY A 238 -7.84 21.09 10.18
CA GLY A 238 -9.15 21.58 10.58
C GLY A 238 -9.14 23.07 10.94
N ILE A 239 -10.32 23.61 11.27
CA ILE A 239 -10.58 25.04 11.50
C ILE A 239 -9.59 25.62 12.52
N GLN A 240 -8.83 26.66 12.13
CA GLN A 240 -7.71 27.22 12.91
C GLN A 240 -8.02 28.53 13.65
N ASP A 241 -9.27 28.99 13.68
CA ASP A 241 -9.65 30.20 14.40
C ASP A 241 -10.80 29.94 15.39
N ALA A 242 -10.61 30.38 16.64
CA ALA A 242 -11.56 30.22 17.75
C ALA A 242 -12.95 30.80 17.44
N ARG A 243 -13.04 31.81 16.58
CA ARG A 243 -14.33 32.43 16.19
C ARG A 243 -15.27 31.44 15.50
N TRP A 244 -14.72 30.42 14.85
CA TRP A 244 -15.47 29.49 14.01
C TRP A 244 -15.81 28.15 14.68
N VAL A 245 -15.35 27.90 15.91
CA VAL A 245 -15.56 26.61 16.58
C VAL A 245 -16.81 26.58 17.48
N THR A 246 -17.48 27.72 17.65
CA THR A 246 -18.82 27.78 18.24
C THR A 246 -19.88 27.30 17.25
N PRO A 247 -21.05 26.80 17.70
CA PRO A 247 -22.11 26.35 16.78
C PRO A 247 -22.53 27.42 15.75
N SER A 248 -22.65 28.68 16.16
CA SER A 248 -22.97 29.80 15.25
C SER A 248 -21.80 30.18 14.36
N GLY A 249 -20.57 30.19 14.90
CA GLY A 249 -19.36 30.47 14.14
C GLY A 249 -19.10 29.42 13.05
N TYR A 250 -19.37 28.15 13.33
CA TYR A 250 -19.20 27.07 12.38
C TYR A 250 -20.14 27.20 11.18
N LYS A 251 -21.38 27.62 11.43
CA LYS A 251 -22.32 27.95 10.35
C LYS A 251 -21.84 29.14 9.53
N ASP A 252 -21.41 30.23 10.18
CA ASP A 252 -20.89 31.41 9.47
C ASP A 252 -19.64 31.08 8.63
N TRP A 253 -18.79 30.16 9.10
CA TRP A 253 -17.65 29.66 8.32
C TRP A 253 -18.09 29.03 7.00
N HIS A 254 -19.07 28.12 7.04
CA HIS A 254 -19.63 27.48 5.82
C HIS A 254 -20.34 28.48 4.91
N ASP A 255 -21.02 29.48 5.48
CA ASP A 255 -21.63 30.54 4.68
C ASP A 255 -20.56 31.41 3.96
N ARG A 256 -19.36 31.55 4.53
CA ARG A 256 -18.27 32.34 3.95
C ARG A 256 -17.35 31.58 2.99
N TRP A 257 -17.26 30.26 3.11
CA TRP A 257 -16.36 29.41 2.34
C TRP A 257 -17.11 28.18 1.84
N CYS A 258 -17.57 28.21 0.59
CA CYS A 258 -18.37 27.12 0.03
C CYS A 258 -18.38 27.11 -1.51
N PRO A 259 -18.57 25.94 -2.15
CA PRO A 259 -18.90 25.88 -3.57
C PRO A 259 -20.19 26.64 -3.88
N ASP A 260 -20.22 27.36 -5.00
CA ASP A 260 -21.35 28.16 -5.47
C ASP A 260 -21.65 27.83 -6.94
N ALA A 261 -22.72 27.07 -7.13
CA ALA A 261 -23.15 26.63 -8.47
C ALA A 261 -23.75 27.77 -9.31
N ALA A 262 -24.26 28.82 -8.68
CA ALA A 262 -24.82 29.97 -9.39
C ALA A 262 -23.73 30.88 -9.98
N ALA A 263 -22.49 30.68 -9.57
CA ALA A 263 -21.35 31.50 -9.96
C ALA A 263 -20.38 30.82 -10.91
N ALA A 264 -20.53 29.52 -11.24
CA ALA A 264 -19.56 28.74 -12.01
C ALA A 264 -19.08 29.44 -13.29
N TYR A 265 -17.76 29.45 -13.50
CA TYR A 265 -17.15 29.89 -14.75
C TYR A 265 -16.89 28.70 -15.67
N HIS A 266 -16.33 27.63 -15.10
CA HIS A 266 -16.10 26.35 -15.74
C HIS A 266 -16.81 25.25 -14.94
N GLY A 267 -17.31 24.21 -15.61
CA GLY A 267 -17.96 23.10 -14.93
C GLY A 267 -19.29 23.49 -14.28
N LYS A 268 -19.50 23.04 -13.04
CA LYS A 268 -20.75 23.19 -12.26
C LYS A 268 -20.60 24.14 -11.08
N VAL A 269 -19.39 24.40 -10.58
CA VAL A 269 -19.18 25.25 -9.39
C VAL A 269 -17.99 26.17 -9.53
N ALA A 270 -18.11 27.35 -8.93
CA ALA A 270 -16.94 28.14 -8.53
C ALA A 270 -16.83 28.12 -7.00
N LEU A 271 -15.63 28.31 -6.46
CA LEU A 271 -15.47 28.41 -5.00
C LEU A 271 -15.69 29.85 -4.53
N ARG A 272 -16.70 30.05 -3.66
CA ARG A 272 -16.99 31.34 -3.02
C ARG A 272 -16.17 31.49 -1.75
N VAL A 273 -15.47 32.61 -1.63
CA VAL A 273 -14.60 32.94 -0.49
C VAL A 273 -14.90 34.35 -0.01
N THR A 274 -15.19 34.49 1.28
CA THR A 274 -15.50 35.77 1.91
C THR A 274 -14.48 36.10 3.00
N HIS A 275 -14.03 37.36 3.03
CA HIS A 275 -13.12 37.86 4.07
C HIS A 275 -13.63 37.52 5.48
N PRO A 276 -12.77 37.09 6.42
CA PRO A 276 -11.30 37.04 6.33
C PRO A 276 -10.72 35.70 5.84
N LEU A 277 -11.53 34.76 5.35
CA LEU A 277 -11.04 33.43 4.98
C LEU A 277 -10.24 33.48 3.68
N PRO A 278 -9.08 32.82 3.59
CA PRO A 278 -8.36 32.64 2.34
C PRO A 278 -8.75 31.31 1.67
N LEU A 279 -8.19 31.08 0.48
CA LEU A 279 -8.16 29.80 -0.19
C LEU A 279 -6.70 29.37 -0.40
N TRP A 280 -6.42 28.10 -0.21
CA TRP A 280 -5.12 27.47 -0.39
C TRP A 280 -5.27 26.10 -1.00
N ALA A 281 -4.31 25.71 -1.84
CA ALA A 281 -4.12 24.29 -2.12
C ALA A 281 -3.64 23.56 -0.87
N SER A 282 -4.02 22.30 -0.76
CA SER A 282 -3.66 21.43 0.36
C SER A 282 -2.53 20.49 -0.02
N GLY A 283 -1.53 20.33 0.84
CA GLY A 283 -0.46 19.33 0.68
C GLY A 283 0.58 19.62 -0.42
N GLY A 284 0.34 20.65 -1.25
CA GLY A 284 1.20 21.11 -2.34
C GLY A 284 1.12 20.24 -3.60
N PHE A 285 1.09 20.88 -4.77
CA PHE A 285 1.07 20.22 -6.06
C PHE A 285 2.48 19.92 -6.57
N ALA A 286 2.69 18.72 -7.11
CA ALA A 286 3.98 18.33 -7.67
C ALA A 286 4.23 19.05 -9.00
N VAL A 287 5.42 19.62 -9.16
CA VAL A 287 5.80 20.46 -10.31
C VAL A 287 7.25 20.21 -10.75
N PRO A 288 7.61 20.49 -12.02
CA PRO A 288 8.98 20.31 -12.52
C PRO A 288 9.94 21.39 -12.01
N GLN A 289 11.01 21.00 -11.31
CA GLN A 289 12.00 21.95 -10.78
C GLN A 289 12.72 22.73 -11.88
N GLY A 290 13.13 23.96 -11.59
CA GLY A 290 13.99 24.74 -12.50
C GLY A 290 13.30 25.28 -13.75
N LYS A 291 11.96 25.22 -13.81
CA LYS A 291 11.16 25.69 -14.94
C LYS A 291 10.51 27.04 -14.64
N THR A 292 10.33 27.88 -15.65
CA THR A 292 9.39 29.01 -15.56
C THR A 292 7.98 28.45 -15.63
N LEU A 293 7.18 28.68 -14.59
CA LEU A 293 5.77 28.31 -14.58
C LEU A 293 4.89 29.55 -14.52
N THR A 294 3.65 29.43 -14.94
CA THR A 294 2.61 30.44 -14.71
C THR A 294 1.50 29.81 -13.89
N LEU A 295 1.14 30.46 -12.78
CA LEU A 295 -0.14 30.24 -12.10
C LEU A 295 -1.17 31.18 -12.72
N SER A 296 -2.32 30.67 -13.12
CA SER A 296 -3.47 31.46 -13.52
C SER A 296 -4.75 30.98 -12.86
N ALA A 297 -5.73 31.87 -12.71
CA ALA A 297 -7.08 31.50 -12.27
C ALA A 297 -8.08 32.49 -12.84
N TYR A 298 -9.29 32.02 -13.09
CA TYR A 298 -10.42 32.92 -13.31
C TYR A 298 -10.93 33.37 -11.95
N MET A 299 -11.16 34.68 -11.82
CA MET A 299 -11.70 35.27 -10.59
C MET A 299 -12.70 36.39 -10.90
N ARG A 300 -13.67 36.56 -10.01
CA ARG A 300 -14.57 37.73 -9.96
C ARG A 300 -14.92 38.08 -8.51
N SER A 301 -15.46 39.26 -8.28
CA SER A 301 -15.82 39.77 -6.95
C SER A 301 -17.23 40.32 -6.90
N ALA A 302 -17.83 40.38 -5.71
CA ALA A 302 -19.20 40.88 -5.53
C ALA A 302 -19.29 42.40 -5.74
N ALA A 303 -18.22 43.11 -5.40
CA ALA A 303 -18.04 44.54 -5.63
C ALA A 303 -16.72 44.76 -6.38
N ALA A 304 -16.70 45.73 -7.28
CA ALA A 304 -15.50 46.06 -8.04
C ALA A 304 -14.35 46.54 -7.11
N ASP A 305 -13.12 46.35 -7.57
CA ASP A 305 -11.89 46.79 -6.93
C ASP A 305 -11.55 46.08 -5.60
N LEU A 306 -12.12 44.89 -5.36
CA LEU A 306 -11.74 44.06 -4.20
C LEU A 306 -10.29 43.56 -4.38
N PRO A 307 -9.35 43.90 -3.46
CA PRO A 307 -7.99 43.39 -3.51
C PRO A 307 -7.90 41.94 -3.04
N VAL A 308 -7.32 41.07 -3.87
CA VAL A 308 -6.98 39.68 -3.53
C VAL A 308 -5.51 39.44 -3.81
N LYS A 309 -4.77 39.03 -2.77
CA LYS A 309 -3.38 38.61 -2.90
C LYS A 309 -3.31 37.15 -3.34
N VAL A 310 -2.65 36.91 -4.46
CA VAL A 310 -2.32 35.57 -4.96
C VAL A 310 -0.86 35.31 -4.66
N GLN A 311 -0.56 34.20 -3.98
CA GLN A 311 0.81 33.83 -3.64
C GLN A 311 1.04 32.33 -3.82
N VAL A 312 2.29 31.96 -4.06
CA VAL A 312 2.73 30.56 -4.18
C VAL A 312 3.85 30.32 -3.19
N ILE A 313 3.72 29.31 -2.34
CA ILE A 313 4.76 28.90 -1.39
C ILE A 313 5.26 27.49 -1.72
N SER A 314 6.53 27.20 -1.46
CA SER A 314 7.12 25.86 -1.63
C SER A 314 6.94 24.97 -0.40
N ARG A 315 6.83 25.62 0.77
CA ARG A 315 6.77 25.00 2.08
C ARG A 315 6.14 26.00 3.04
N LEU A 316 5.42 25.51 4.04
CA LEU A 316 4.89 26.39 5.07
C LEU A 316 6.02 27.09 5.86
N GLY A 317 5.82 28.39 6.10
CA GLY A 317 6.78 29.26 6.78
C GLY A 317 7.93 29.71 5.88
N ALA A 318 8.01 29.23 4.63
CA ALA A 318 8.94 29.76 3.64
C ALA A 318 8.44 31.09 3.10
N LYS A 319 9.37 31.93 2.63
CA LYS A 319 9.01 33.11 1.83
C LYS A 319 8.27 32.64 0.56
N PRO A 320 7.26 33.38 0.09
CA PRO A 320 6.61 33.09 -1.17
C PRO A 320 7.63 32.99 -2.31
N VAL A 321 7.45 31.98 -3.17
CA VAL A 321 8.18 31.84 -4.43
C VAL A 321 7.79 33.00 -5.37
N ALA A 322 6.51 33.35 -5.39
CA ALA A 322 5.99 34.55 -6.01
C ALA A 322 4.71 35.00 -5.28
N GLU A 323 4.43 36.30 -5.30
CA GLU A 323 3.17 36.86 -4.84
C GLU A 323 2.82 38.13 -5.62
N ARG A 324 1.51 38.40 -5.78
CA ARG A 324 0.98 39.62 -6.40
C ARG A 324 -0.42 39.91 -5.87
N GLU A 325 -0.70 41.19 -5.64
CA GLU A 325 -2.07 41.66 -5.38
C GLU A 325 -2.77 41.99 -6.70
N PHE A 326 -4.00 41.50 -6.86
CA PHE A 326 -4.89 41.81 -7.97
C PHE A 326 -6.14 42.54 -7.47
N ARG A 327 -6.62 43.50 -8.26
CA ARG A 327 -7.92 44.15 -8.06
C ARG A 327 -8.96 43.45 -8.91
N LEU A 328 -9.92 42.81 -8.26
CA LEU A 328 -10.93 42.01 -8.94
C LEU A 328 -12.04 42.89 -9.52
N THR A 329 -12.60 42.46 -10.65
CA THR A 329 -13.80 43.07 -11.23
C THR A 329 -15.05 42.27 -10.86
N THR A 330 -16.24 42.81 -11.16
CA THR A 330 -17.51 42.08 -10.97
C THR A 330 -17.75 41.00 -12.03
N SER A 331 -17.03 41.08 -13.16
CA SER A 331 -17.05 40.10 -14.24
C SER A 331 -15.92 39.10 -14.08
N TRP A 332 -16.10 37.89 -14.62
CA TRP A 332 -15.02 36.90 -14.70
C TRP A 332 -13.87 37.43 -15.55
N ALA A 333 -12.68 37.46 -14.96
CA ALA A 333 -11.43 37.79 -15.64
C ALA A 333 -10.35 36.78 -15.23
N ARG A 334 -9.39 36.55 -16.13
CA ARG A 334 -8.25 35.70 -15.85
C ARG A 334 -7.09 36.53 -15.30
N TYR A 335 -6.49 36.05 -14.22
CA TYR A 335 -5.35 36.68 -13.58
C TYR A 335 -4.16 35.73 -13.60
N GLU A 336 -2.96 36.26 -13.85
CA GLU A 336 -1.75 35.47 -14.11
C GLU A 336 -0.58 35.93 -13.24
N LEU A 337 0.10 34.97 -12.61
CA LEU A 337 1.29 35.12 -11.80
C LEU A 337 2.40 34.20 -12.33
N VAL A 338 3.37 34.80 -13.02
CA VAL A 338 4.57 34.10 -13.49
C VAL A 338 5.47 33.80 -12.30
N LEU A 339 5.87 32.54 -12.18
CA LEU A 339 6.75 32.05 -11.13
C LEU A 339 8.20 32.09 -11.64
N PRO A 340 9.12 32.77 -10.92
CA PRO A 340 10.54 32.80 -11.27
C PRO A 340 11.16 31.42 -11.05
N ASP A 341 12.44 31.25 -11.42
CA ASP A 341 13.18 30.01 -11.21
C ASP A 341 13.12 29.54 -9.73
N TYR A 342 12.74 28.28 -9.52
CA TYR A 342 12.49 27.70 -8.21
C TYR A 342 13.08 26.29 -8.09
N ALA A 343 13.57 25.97 -6.89
CA ALA A 343 14.21 24.69 -6.59
C ALA A 343 13.27 23.64 -5.96
N ALA A 344 12.07 24.03 -5.57
CA ALA A 344 11.13 23.13 -4.87
C ALA A 344 10.43 22.18 -5.86
N SER A 345 10.25 20.92 -5.48
CA SER A 345 9.48 19.94 -6.26
C SER A 345 7.96 20.02 -6.03
N GLN A 346 7.52 20.90 -5.13
CA GLN A 346 6.11 21.12 -4.81
C GLN A 346 5.81 22.60 -4.60
N LEU A 347 4.63 23.02 -5.04
CA LEU A 347 4.14 24.39 -4.90
C LEU A 347 2.70 24.40 -4.37
N THR A 348 2.41 25.38 -3.51
CA THR A 348 1.10 25.55 -2.86
C THR A 348 0.56 26.94 -3.18
N PRO A 349 -0.36 27.08 -4.15
CA PRO A 349 -1.02 28.36 -4.44
C PRO A 349 -2.00 28.75 -3.33
N GLY A 350 -2.16 30.06 -3.12
CA GLY A 350 -3.13 30.65 -2.21
C GLY A 350 -3.69 31.98 -2.70
N PHE A 351 -4.95 32.24 -2.36
CA PHE A 351 -5.76 33.40 -2.75
C PHE A 351 -6.35 34.02 -1.48
N ILE A 352 -5.93 35.23 -1.13
CA ILE A 352 -6.15 35.82 0.20
C ILE A 352 -6.82 37.19 0.02
N PRO A 353 -8.09 37.39 0.43
CA PRO A 353 -8.73 38.69 0.37
C PRO A 353 -8.03 39.68 1.31
N GLN A 354 -7.76 40.89 0.83
CA GLN A 354 -7.06 41.93 1.62
C GLN A 354 -8.00 42.98 2.22
N ALA A 355 -9.30 42.92 1.90
CA ALA A 355 -10.33 43.79 2.43
C ALA A 355 -11.65 43.03 2.59
N GLU A 356 -12.62 43.63 3.30
CA GLU A 356 -13.97 43.06 3.41
C GLU A 356 -14.63 42.90 2.03
N GLY A 357 -15.16 41.71 1.78
CA GLY A 357 -15.85 41.39 0.54
C GLY A 357 -15.84 39.90 0.23
N THR A 358 -16.58 39.53 -0.82
CA THR A 358 -16.71 38.17 -1.33
C THR A 358 -16.16 38.10 -2.75
N PHE A 359 -15.39 37.06 -3.04
CA PHE A 359 -14.93 36.74 -4.38
C PHE A 359 -15.18 35.27 -4.72
N TRP A 360 -15.13 34.97 -6.02
CA TRP A 360 -15.21 33.63 -6.57
C TRP A 360 -13.95 33.35 -7.36
N VAL A 361 -13.49 32.11 -7.31
CA VAL A 361 -12.35 31.60 -8.07
C VAL A 361 -12.72 30.27 -8.71
N ASP A 362 -12.21 30.04 -9.92
CA ASP A 362 -12.49 28.87 -10.75
C ASP A 362 -11.34 28.65 -11.76
N ALA A 363 -11.27 27.46 -12.35
CA ALA A 363 -10.36 27.10 -13.43
C ALA A 363 -8.90 27.50 -13.14
N VAL A 364 -8.39 27.07 -11.98
CA VAL A 364 -7.01 27.32 -11.55
C VAL A 364 -6.04 26.48 -12.38
N GLN A 365 -4.96 27.07 -12.87
CA GLN A 365 -4.00 26.39 -13.73
C GLN A 365 -2.58 26.72 -13.32
N ILE A 366 -1.76 25.69 -13.12
CA ILE A 366 -0.31 25.81 -13.01
C ILE A 366 0.27 25.11 -14.22
N GLU A 367 1.05 25.82 -15.03
CA GLU A 367 1.57 25.30 -16.30
C GLU A 367 2.97 25.82 -16.61
N GLU A 368 3.71 25.12 -17.47
CA GLU A 368 5.00 25.59 -17.97
C GLU A 368 4.82 26.77 -18.94
N GLY A 369 5.66 27.81 -18.79
CA GLY A 369 5.65 29.01 -19.62
C GLY A 369 5.49 30.30 -18.83
N ALA A 370 5.70 31.43 -19.51
CA ALA A 370 5.61 32.78 -18.93
C ALA A 370 4.25 33.47 -19.17
N SER A 371 3.27 32.75 -19.71
CA SER A 371 1.92 33.23 -19.99
C SER A 371 0.95 32.07 -19.96
N ALA A 372 -0.30 32.33 -19.56
CA ALA A 372 -1.28 31.28 -19.43
C ALA A 372 -1.92 30.87 -20.78
N SER A 373 -2.05 29.58 -21.06
CA SER A 373 -2.80 29.09 -22.24
C SER A 373 -4.28 28.89 -21.93
N ALA A 374 -5.13 28.63 -22.91
CA ALA A 374 -6.53 28.27 -22.65
C ALA A 374 -6.65 27.21 -21.53
N TYR A 375 -7.62 27.39 -20.64
CA TYR A 375 -7.75 26.51 -19.49
C TYR A 375 -7.99 25.06 -19.92
N SER A 376 -7.27 24.14 -19.29
CA SER A 376 -7.46 22.70 -19.36
C SER A 376 -7.47 22.13 -17.92
N PRO A 377 -8.40 21.21 -17.61
CA PRO A 377 -8.35 20.47 -16.35
C PRO A 377 -7.03 19.72 -16.20
N SER A 378 -6.64 19.41 -14.96
CA SER A 378 -5.45 18.59 -14.77
C SER A 378 -5.70 17.19 -15.35
N PRO A 379 -4.78 16.65 -16.15
CA PRO A 379 -4.87 15.25 -16.56
C PRO A 379 -4.71 14.28 -15.37
N LEU A 380 -4.26 14.78 -14.21
CA LEU A 380 -4.21 14.01 -12.97
C LEU A 380 -5.58 13.91 -12.25
N ASP A 381 -6.58 14.68 -12.69
CA ASP A 381 -7.95 14.60 -12.17
C ASP A 381 -8.73 13.42 -12.79
N GLU A 382 -8.18 12.75 -13.82
CA GLU A 382 -8.76 11.53 -14.40
C GLU A 382 -8.86 10.42 -13.34
N GLY A 383 -10.08 10.20 -12.84
CA GLY A 383 -10.39 9.23 -11.77
C GLY A 383 -11.03 9.84 -10.51
N PHE A 384 -11.17 11.17 -10.41
CA PHE A 384 -11.91 11.82 -9.32
C PHE A 384 -13.43 11.89 -9.60
N LYS A 385 -14.27 11.82 -8.55
CA LYS A 385 -15.74 11.89 -8.66
C LYS A 385 -16.27 13.33 -8.74
N LEU A 386 -17.23 13.60 -9.63
CA LEU A 386 -17.84 14.92 -9.83
C LEU A 386 -18.88 15.27 -8.75
N TRP A 387 -18.94 16.56 -8.40
CA TRP A 387 -19.86 17.17 -7.42
C TRP A 387 -21.33 17.08 -7.87
N GLY A 388 -22.22 16.78 -6.92
CA GLY A 388 -23.68 16.73 -7.12
C GLY A 388 -24.23 15.46 -7.79
N ALA A 389 -23.44 14.40 -7.95
CA ALA A 389 -24.01 13.09 -8.32
C ALA A 389 -24.85 12.56 -7.14
N PRO A 390 -26.10 12.06 -7.36
CA PRO A 390 -26.86 11.43 -6.29
C PRO A 390 -26.02 10.28 -5.71
N PRO A 391 -26.07 10.03 -4.38
CA PRO A 391 -25.53 8.80 -3.84
C PRO A 391 -26.30 7.67 -4.53
N ARG A 392 -25.68 7.03 -5.53
CA ARG A 392 -26.18 5.72 -5.96
C ARG A 392 -26.09 4.86 -4.71
N ASP A 393 -27.21 4.29 -4.31
CA ASP A 393 -27.38 3.54 -3.06
C ASP A 393 -26.39 2.37 -2.85
N GLU A 394 -25.47 2.11 -3.77
CA GLU A 394 -24.48 1.04 -3.65
C GLU A 394 -23.06 1.43 -4.12
N THR A 395 -22.80 2.69 -4.51
CA THR A 395 -21.47 3.08 -5.03
C THR A 395 -20.89 4.31 -4.34
N VAL A 396 -20.57 4.14 -3.06
CA VAL A 396 -19.32 4.69 -2.52
C VAL A 396 -18.15 3.98 -3.25
N GLU A 397 -17.87 4.32 -4.52
CA GLU A 397 -16.55 4.05 -5.10
C GLU A 397 -15.54 4.78 -4.21
N LEU A 398 -14.89 4.07 -3.30
CA LEU A 398 -13.66 3.30 -3.52
C LEU A 398 -12.45 4.23 -3.64
N MET A 399 -12.22 5.03 -2.60
CA MET A 399 -10.88 5.45 -2.20
C MET A 399 -10.07 4.19 -1.86
N ARG A 400 -9.62 3.43 -2.88
CA ARG A 400 -8.78 2.21 -2.82
C ARG A 400 -8.43 1.81 -1.39
N PHE A 401 -9.41 1.21 -0.73
CA PHE A 401 -9.30 0.72 0.63
C PHE A 401 -8.54 -0.56 0.49
N GLY A 402 -7.21 -0.39 0.39
CA GLY A 402 -6.32 -1.49 0.10
C GLY A 402 -6.58 -2.52 1.17
N THR A 403 -6.92 -3.72 0.73
CA THR A 403 -6.44 -4.99 1.28
C THR A 403 -4.99 -4.83 1.74
N PRO A 404 -4.53 -5.61 2.72
CA PRO A 404 -3.12 -5.62 3.11
C PRO A 404 -2.21 -5.58 1.86
N ARG A 405 -0.96 -5.14 1.98
CA ARG A 405 0.08 -5.35 0.94
C ARG A 405 0.28 -6.84 0.55
N GLU A 406 -0.57 -7.74 1.04
CA GLU A 406 -1.00 -9.00 0.46
C GLU A 406 -2.47 -8.90 -0.02
N SER A 407 -2.68 -8.96 -1.35
CA SER A 407 -3.96 -8.96 -2.10
C SER A 407 -4.55 -7.64 -2.63
N VAL A 408 -3.83 -6.83 -3.42
CA VAL A 408 -4.51 -5.82 -4.29
C VAL A 408 -5.40 -6.56 -5.30
N LEU A 409 -6.71 -6.49 -5.09
CA LEU A 409 -7.73 -6.86 -6.08
C LEU A 409 -7.85 -5.70 -7.08
N PHE A 410 -7.74 -6.03 -8.36
CA PHE A 410 -8.09 -5.15 -9.48
C PHE A 410 -9.61 -4.95 -9.48
N ALA A 411 -10.06 -3.70 -9.58
CA ALA A 411 -11.32 -3.32 -10.20
C ALA A 411 -10.94 -2.92 -11.64
N ASP A 412 -11.51 -3.38 -12.76
CA ASP A 412 -12.92 -3.66 -13.08
C ASP A 412 -13.10 -4.80 -14.11
N VAL A 413 -12.42 -5.94 -13.93
CA VAL A 413 -12.80 -7.18 -14.62
C VAL A 413 -13.17 -8.17 -13.54
N GLU A 414 -14.42 -8.64 -13.51
CA GLU A 414 -14.73 -9.79 -12.67
C GLU A 414 -13.75 -10.91 -13.08
N PRO A 415 -12.87 -11.34 -12.16
CA PRO A 415 -11.84 -12.29 -12.52
C PRO A 415 -12.52 -13.57 -12.99
N GLU A 416 -12.09 -14.08 -14.14
CA GLU A 416 -12.81 -15.18 -14.80
C GLU A 416 -12.98 -16.35 -13.83
N CYS A 417 -14.22 -16.81 -13.63
CA CYS A 417 -14.54 -17.88 -12.70
C CYS A 417 -14.88 -19.16 -13.46
N GLY A 418 -14.08 -20.20 -13.25
CA GLY A 418 -14.24 -21.54 -13.79
C GLY A 418 -14.63 -22.52 -12.70
N TYR A 419 -15.19 -23.67 -13.09
CA TYR A 419 -15.56 -24.72 -12.16
C TYR A 419 -14.90 -26.04 -12.57
N ALA A 420 -14.20 -26.67 -11.62
CA ALA A 420 -13.80 -28.06 -11.73
C ALA A 420 -14.95 -28.94 -11.21
N ALA A 421 -15.45 -29.85 -12.04
CA ALA A 421 -16.53 -30.76 -11.64
C ALA A 421 -15.97 -31.95 -10.85
N ALA A 422 -16.71 -32.42 -9.85
CA ALA A 422 -16.32 -33.63 -9.13
C ALA A 422 -16.34 -34.81 -10.10
N LEU A 423 -15.28 -35.61 -10.10
CA LEU A 423 -15.15 -36.80 -10.90
C LEU A 423 -16.25 -37.80 -10.51
N SER A 424 -16.98 -38.29 -11.51
CA SER A 424 -18.00 -39.33 -11.35
C SER A 424 -17.61 -40.56 -12.16
N GLY A 425 -17.40 -41.70 -11.48
CA GLY A 425 -16.97 -42.95 -12.11
C GLY A 425 -15.45 -43.14 -12.09
N ALA A 426 -14.92 -43.85 -13.09
CA ALA A 426 -13.48 -44.12 -13.20
C ALA A 426 -12.70 -42.85 -13.59
N PRO A 427 -11.49 -42.61 -13.04
CA PRO A 427 -10.63 -41.50 -13.45
C PRO A 427 -10.18 -41.65 -14.91
N PRO A 428 -9.90 -40.53 -15.61
CA PRO A 428 -9.43 -40.59 -16.99
C PRO A 428 -8.08 -41.28 -17.09
N VAL A 429 -7.89 -42.05 -18.16
CA VAL A 429 -6.61 -42.68 -18.51
C VAL A 429 -5.80 -41.65 -19.28
N VAL A 430 -4.77 -41.08 -18.63
CA VAL A 430 -3.87 -40.07 -19.22
C VAL A 430 -3.13 -40.62 -20.45
N ASN A 431 -3.75 -40.53 -21.61
CA ASN A 431 -3.27 -41.03 -22.90
C ASN A 431 -3.27 -39.94 -24.00
N GLY A 432 -3.74 -38.74 -23.65
CA GLY A 432 -3.77 -37.55 -24.49
C GLY A 432 -5.03 -37.44 -25.33
N ARG A 433 -6.03 -38.29 -25.12
CA ARG A 433 -7.32 -38.29 -25.83
C ARG A 433 -8.46 -38.02 -24.84
N LEU A 434 -9.26 -37.02 -25.13
CA LEU A 434 -10.41 -36.64 -24.30
C LEU A 434 -11.66 -37.43 -24.68
N ASP A 435 -11.55 -38.76 -24.83
CA ASP A 435 -12.64 -39.67 -25.21
C ASP A 435 -13.22 -40.48 -24.03
N ASP A 436 -12.59 -40.42 -22.85
CA ASP A 436 -13.14 -41.02 -21.63
C ASP A 436 -14.48 -40.40 -21.21
N PRO A 437 -15.49 -41.20 -20.79
CA PRO A 437 -16.82 -40.69 -20.44
C PRO A 437 -16.84 -39.64 -19.32
N CYS A 438 -15.86 -39.67 -18.40
CA CYS A 438 -15.82 -38.75 -17.26
C CYS A 438 -15.68 -37.28 -17.68
N TRP A 439 -15.06 -37.00 -18.83
CA TRP A 439 -14.89 -35.65 -19.38
C TRP A 439 -16.21 -34.95 -19.73
N GLN A 440 -17.30 -35.71 -19.92
CA GLN A 440 -18.64 -35.15 -20.19
C GLN A 440 -19.21 -34.35 -19.02
N ALA A 441 -18.70 -34.55 -17.79
CA ALA A 441 -19.12 -33.81 -16.61
C ALA A 441 -18.50 -32.41 -16.52
N ALA A 442 -17.40 -32.14 -17.25
CA ALA A 442 -16.71 -30.86 -17.21
C ALA A 442 -17.35 -29.83 -18.15
N LYS A 443 -17.56 -28.60 -17.65
CA LYS A 443 -17.94 -27.47 -18.50
C LYS A 443 -16.67 -26.87 -19.13
N PRO A 444 -16.61 -26.71 -20.46
CA PRO A 444 -15.42 -26.16 -21.12
C PRO A 444 -15.20 -24.68 -20.80
N LEU A 445 -13.97 -24.34 -20.46
CA LEU A 445 -13.44 -22.97 -20.35
C LEU A 445 -12.74 -22.62 -21.67
N THR A 446 -13.07 -21.49 -22.29
CA THR A 446 -12.55 -21.13 -23.63
C THR A 446 -11.47 -20.07 -23.52
N LEU A 447 -10.35 -20.26 -24.22
CA LEU A 447 -9.26 -19.30 -24.26
C LEU A 447 -9.54 -18.18 -25.29
N LYS A 448 -9.00 -17.00 -25.02
CA LYS A 448 -9.00 -15.80 -25.87
C LYS A 448 -7.57 -15.34 -26.09
N GLN A 449 -7.32 -14.37 -26.98
CA GLN A 449 -6.01 -13.73 -27.05
C GLN A 449 -5.72 -12.95 -25.76
N VAL A 450 -4.44 -12.71 -25.45
CA VAL A 450 -4.01 -12.06 -24.18
C VAL A 450 -4.60 -10.66 -23.92
N TYR A 451 -5.21 -10.02 -24.92
CA TYR A 451 -5.94 -8.74 -24.83
C TYR A 451 -7.46 -8.89 -25.10
N GLY A 452 -8.02 -10.09 -24.95
CA GLY A 452 -9.45 -10.36 -24.98
C GLY A 452 -10.07 -10.63 -26.36
N GLN A 453 -9.31 -10.55 -27.46
CA GLN A 453 -9.84 -10.83 -28.80
C GLN A 453 -10.14 -12.32 -28.99
N PRO A 454 -11.12 -12.70 -29.84
CA PRO A 454 -11.35 -14.10 -30.21
C PRO A 454 -10.08 -14.72 -30.84
N PRO A 455 -9.74 -15.98 -30.49
CA PRO A 455 -8.60 -16.66 -31.08
C PRO A 455 -8.89 -17.07 -32.52
N THR A 456 -7.85 -17.16 -33.36
CA THR A 456 -8.01 -17.72 -34.72
C THR A 456 -8.33 -19.21 -34.70
N GLU A 457 -7.78 -19.94 -33.73
CA GLU A 457 -8.03 -21.35 -33.49
C GLU A 457 -8.56 -21.54 -32.07
N ARG A 458 -9.78 -22.09 -31.94
CA ARG A 458 -10.42 -22.27 -30.63
C ARG A 458 -9.61 -23.23 -29.75
N THR A 459 -9.45 -22.87 -28.48
CA THR A 459 -8.92 -23.79 -27.45
C THR A 459 -9.85 -23.85 -26.26
N GLU A 460 -10.11 -25.06 -25.76
CA GLU A 460 -10.98 -25.34 -24.61
C GLU A 460 -10.22 -26.07 -23.51
N VAL A 461 -10.60 -25.83 -22.26
CA VAL A 461 -10.07 -26.50 -21.06
C VAL A 461 -11.21 -27.13 -20.29
N LEU A 462 -11.06 -28.41 -19.95
CA LEU A 462 -11.94 -29.21 -19.13
C LEU A 462 -11.25 -29.45 -17.79
N ALA A 463 -11.97 -29.28 -16.68
CA ALA A 463 -11.43 -29.49 -15.34
C ALA A 463 -12.31 -30.44 -14.53
N LEU A 464 -11.71 -31.52 -14.02
CA LEU A 464 -12.34 -32.48 -13.10
C LEU A 464 -11.46 -32.63 -11.85
N PHE A 465 -12.03 -33.08 -10.74
CA PHE A 465 -11.23 -33.39 -9.55
C PHE A 465 -11.81 -34.55 -8.74
N ASP A 466 -10.96 -35.29 -8.04
CA ASP A 466 -11.35 -36.25 -7.00
C ASP A 466 -10.74 -35.87 -5.65
N ARG A 467 -10.60 -36.81 -4.71
CA ARG A 467 -9.99 -36.54 -3.40
C ARG A 467 -8.47 -36.33 -3.44
N GLU A 468 -7.81 -36.82 -4.49
CA GLU A 468 -6.36 -36.93 -4.57
C GLU A 468 -5.76 -36.10 -5.72
N HIS A 469 -6.52 -35.84 -6.78
CA HIS A 469 -6.02 -35.23 -8.02
C HIS A 469 -6.96 -34.17 -8.59
N LEU A 470 -6.37 -33.14 -9.18
CA LEU A 470 -6.97 -32.29 -10.20
C LEU A 470 -6.62 -32.87 -11.58
N TYR A 471 -7.63 -33.04 -12.43
CA TYR A 471 -7.48 -33.48 -13.81
C TYR A 471 -7.80 -32.33 -14.75
N LEU A 472 -6.93 -32.08 -15.74
CA LEU A 472 -7.13 -31.06 -16.76
C LEU A 472 -7.04 -31.68 -18.15
N GLY A 473 -8.02 -31.38 -18.99
CA GLY A 473 -8.05 -31.75 -20.39
C GLY A 473 -8.04 -30.51 -21.27
N LEU A 474 -7.09 -30.38 -22.19
CA LEU A 474 -7.02 -29.25 -23.11
C LEU A 474 -7.26 -29.71 -24.53
N ARG A 475 -8.23 -29.08 -25.20
CA ARG A 475 -8.58 -29.33 -26.60
C ARG A 475 -8.18 -28.13 -27.44
N CYS A 476 -7.17 -28.30 -28.28
CA CYS A 476 -6.59 -27.24 -29.10
C CYS A 476 -6.93 -27.47 -30.57
N HIS A 477 -7.94 -26.76 -31.09
CA HIS A 477 -8.29 -26.84 -32.51
C HIS A 477 -7.16 -26.28 -33.38
N GLU A 478 -7.04 -26.82 -34.59
CA GLU A 478 -6.06 -26.38 -35.58
C GLU A 478 -6.55 -26.77 -36.99
N THR A 479 -7.00 -25.78 -37.76
CA THR A 479 -7.48 -26.00 -39.14
C THR A 479 -6.37 -26.43 -40.12
N GLN A 480 -5.10 -26.15 -39.80
CA GLN A 480 -3.93 -26.49 -40.62
C GLN A 480 -2.96 -27.39 -39.85
N MET A 481 -3.43 -28.58 -39.44
CA MET A 481 -2.63 -29.56 -38.68
C MET A 481 -1.30 -29.93 -39.35
N ASN A 482 -1.21 -29.87 -40.68
CA ASN A 482 0.03 -30.12 -41.43
C ASN A 482 1.11 -29.03 -41.23
N ARG A 483 0.76 -27.90 -40.63
CA ARG A 483 1.66 -26.78 -40.29
C ARG A 483 1.84 -26.62 -38.77
N LEU A 484 1.32 -27.55 -37.96
CA LEU A 484 1.53 -27.56 -36.52
C LEU A 484 3.01 -27.80 -36.21
N VAL A 485 3.58 -26.99 -35.34
CA VAL A 485 4.97 -27.15 -34.88
C VAL A 485 4.96 -28.06 -33.65
N ALA A 486 5.30 -29.34 -33.85
CA ALA A 486 5.30 -30.39 -32.83
C ALA A 486 6.60 -31.23 -32.91
N SER A 487 7.74 -30.55 -32.84
CA SER A 487 9.09 -31.10 -33.00
C SER A 487 9.73 -31.62 -31.70
N VAL A 488 9.29 -31.13 -30.54
CA VAL A 488 9.82 -31.43 -29.21
C VAL A 488 9.15 -32.69 -28.67
N LYS A 489 9.87 -33.81 -28.77
CA LYS A 489 9.43 -35.12 -28.24
C LYS A 489 10.18 -35.44 -26.95
N ASP A 490 9.42 -35.71 -25.89
CA ASP A 490 9.83 -36.53 -24.75
C ASP A 490 11.15 -36.13 -24.04
N GLN A 491 11.13 -35.06 -23.23
CA GLN A 491 12.27 -34.66 -22.41
C GLN A 491 12.13 -35.13 -20.96
N LYS A 492 12.89 -36.18 -20.60
CA LYS A 492 13.23 -36.48 -19.21
C LYS A 492 14.13 -35.38 -18.65
N ALA A 493 13.88 -35.03 -17.39
CA ALA A 493 14.51 -33.94 -16.64
C ALA A 493 16.01 -33.75 -16.93
N GLY A 494 16.41 -32.52 -17.30
CA GLY A 494 17.81 -32.08 -17.18
C GLY A 494 18.53 -31.52 -18.42
N GLY A 495 17.87 -31.07 -19.50
CA GLY A 495 18.61 -30.47 -20.62
C GLY A 495 17.76 -29.59 -21.55
N ALA A 496 18.05 -28.28 -21.53
CA ALA A 496 17.38 -27.17 -22.24
C ALA A 496 16.00 -26.79 -21.67
N GLU A 497 16.02 -26.09 -20.53
CA GLU A 497 14.88 -25.69 -19.67
C GLU A 497 13.74 -24.90 -20.36
N PHE A 498 13.79 -24.61 -21.67
CA PHE A 498 12.77 -23.85 -22.40
C PHE A 498 12.35 -24.45 -23.75
N ALA A 499 12.79 -25.68 -24.08
CA ALA A 499 12.54 -26.29 -25.40
C ALA A 499 11.04 -26.44 -25.72
N VAL A 500 10.19 -26.70 -24.72
CA VAL A 500 8.72 -26.79 -24.87
C VAL A 500 8.13 -25.57 -25.56
N PHE A 501 8.68 -24.38 -25.34
CA PHE A 501 8.21 -23.14 -25.94
C PHE A 501 8.69 -22.93 -27.38
N GLY A 502 9.43 -23.87 -27.97
CA GLY A 502 9.76 -23.89 -29.40
C GLY A 502 8.62 -24.46 -30.26
N ASP A 503 7.76 -25.29 -29.66
CA ASP A 503 6.58 -25.90 -30.28
C ASP A 503 5.29 -25.15 -29.93
N ASP A 504 4.19 -25.46 -30.62
CA ASP A 504 2.86 -25.14 -30.11
C ASP A 504 2.70 -25.80 -28.75
N SER A 505 2.35 -25.03 -27.73
CA SER A 505 2.36 -25.50 -26.35
C SER A 505 1.21 -24.90 -25.55
N VAL A 506 0.74 -25.68 -24.59
CA VAL A 506 -0.17 -25.20 -23.56
C VAL A 506 0.57 -24.97 -22.26
N GLU A 507 0.09 -24.01 -21.47
CA GLU A 507 0.62 -23.71 -20.16
C GLU A 507 -0.50 -23.63 -19.13
N VAL A 508 -0.23 -24.14 -17.94
CA VAL A 508 -1.13 -24.13 -16.79
C VAL A 508 -0.40 -23.46 -15.64
N PHE A 509 -0.97 -22.36 -15.18
CA PHE A 509 -0.52 -21.64 -14.00
C PHE A 509 -1.44 -21.95 -12.83
N LEU A 510 -0.87 -22.40 -11.72
CA LEU A 510 -1.60 -22.77 -10.51
C LEU A 510 -1.06 -21.96 -9.33
N ASP A 511 -1.89 -21.09 -8.77
CA ASP A 511 -1.69 -20.41 -7.49
C ASP A 511 -2.75 -20.92 -6.48
N PRO A 512 -2.44 -22.04 -5.79
CA PRO A 512 -3.34 -22.64 -4.81
C PRO A 512 -3.46 -21.79 -3.53
N GLY A 513 -2.44 -20.99 -3.21
CA GLY A 513 -2.42 -20.11 -2.03
C GLY A 513 -3.30 -18.87 -2.22
N GLY A 514 -3.47 -18.42 -3.46
CA GLY A 514 -4.34 -17.32 -3.88
C GLY A 514 -3.77 -15.93 -3.56
N ASP A 515 -2.53 -15.84 -3.10
CA ASP A 515 -1.86 -14.59 -2.71
C ASP A 515 -0.83 -14.10 -3.77
N GLY A 516 -0.59 -14.90 -4.82
CA GLY A 516 0.39 -14.62 -5.86
C GLY A 516 1.85 -14.59 -5.36
N ALA A 517 2.12 -15.04 -4.12
CA ALA A 517 3.47 -15.06 -3.56
C ALA A 517 4.32 -16.19 -4.15
N ALA A 518 3.69 -17.34 -4.44
CA ALA A 518 4.26 -18.45 -5.17
C ALA A 518 3.19 -19.19 -5.99
N TYR A 519 3.52 -19.58 -7.20
CA TYR A 519 2.66 -20.36 -8.10
C TYR A 519 3.49 -21.36 -8.90
N TYR A 520 2.82 -22.36 -9.45
CA TYR A 520 3.42 -23.36 -10.33
C TYR A 520 3.10 -23.01 -11.78
N GLN A 521 4.07 -23.18 -12.67
CA GLN A 521 3.86 -23.15 -14.10
C GLN A 521 4.17 -24.55 -14.63
N LEU A 522 3.21 -25.11 -15.35
CA LEU A 522 3.34 -26.40 -16.04
C LEU A 522 3.13 -26.12 -17.53
N ALA A 523 4.00 -26.61 -18.40
CA ALA A 523 3.82 -26.47 -19.84
C ALA A 523 3.98 -27.81 -20.54
N VAL A 524 3.18 -28.04 -21.57
CA VAL A 524 3.22 -29.24 -22.41
C VAL A 524 3.17 -28.84 -23.89
N SER A 525 4.12 -29.31 -24.69
CA SER A 525 4.12 -29.08 -26.14
C SER A 525 3.23 -30.07 -26.87
N ALA A 526 2.78 -29.73 -28.08
CA ALA A 526 2.05 -30.63 -28.97
C ALA A 526 2.85 -31.90 -29.35
N GLY A 527 4.18 -31.85 -29.27
CA GLY A 527 5.07 -33.01 -29.44
C GLY A 527 5.21 -33.89 -28.19
N GLY A 528 4.63 -33.50 -27.05
CA GLY A 528 4.64 -34.25 -25.78
C GLY A 528 5.77 -33.89 -24.81
N GLY A 529 6.56 -32.85 -25.10
CA GLY A 529 7.55 -32.32 -24.16
C GLY A 529 6.90 -31.64 -22.96
N ARG A 530 7.53 -31.71 -21.78
CA ARG A 530 7.04 -31.04 -20.57
C ARG A 530 8.05 -30.05 -19.98
N PHE A 531 7.53 -29.08 -19.26
CA PHE A 531 8.29 -28.16 -18.43
C PHE A 531 7.50 -27.88 -17.15
N ASP A 532 8.20 -27.78 -16.03
CA ASP A 532 7.62 -27.32 -14.78
C ASP A 532 8.59 -26.41 -14.02
N GLN A 533 8.02 -25.42 -13.33
CA GLN A 533 8.78 -24.60 -12.40
C GLN A 533 7.89 -24.07 -11.29
N ARG A 534 8.53 -23.62 -10.21
CA ARG A 534 7.90 -22.78 -9.20
C ARG A 534 8.34 -21.34 -9.41
N ALA A 535 7.39 -20.41 -9.47
CA ALA A 535 7.63 -18.99 -9.69
C ALA A 535 6.93 -18.16 -8.60
N GLY A 536 7.32 -16.91 -8.41
CA GLY A 536 6.72 -16.05 -7.39
C GLY A 536 7.50 -14.79 -7.08
N ARG A 537 7.23 -14.17 -5.92
CA ARG A 537 7.91 -12.94 -5.47
C ARG A 537 9.41 -13.12 -5.23
N GLU A 538 9.83 -14.34 -4.91
CA GLU A 538 11.25 -14.70 -4.71
C GLU A 538 11.99 -14.99 -6.02
N GLY A 539 11.30 -14.89 -7.17
CA GLY A 539 11.85 -15.17 -8.50
C GLY A 539 11.42 -16.53 -9.06
N TYR A 540 12.12 -16.98 -10.10
CA TYR A 540 11.88 -18.26 -10.75
C TYR A 540 12.80 -19.34 -10.17
N ASN A 541 12.23 -20.48 -9.83
CA ASN A 541 12.94 -21.69 -9.47
C ASN A 541 12.64 -22.78 -10.51
N SER A 542 13.35 -22.70 -11.65
CA SER A 542 13.32 -23.69 -12.73
C SER A 542 13.92 -25.05 -12.34
N GLY A 543 14.58 -25.13 -11.18
CA GLY A 543 15.08 -26.39 -10.62
C GLY A 543 14.02 -27.17 -9.84
N TRP A 544 12.83 -26.61 -9.63
CA TRP A 544 11.70 -27.33 -9.04
C TRP A 544 11.05 -28.24 -10.07
N THR A 545 10.95 -29.54 -9.77
CA THR A 545 10.23 -30.50 -10.60
C THR A 545 9.11 -31.14 -9.78
N GLY A 546 7.88 -31.01 -10.28
CA GLY A 546 6.69 -31.59 -9.68
C GLY A 546 6.48 -33.04 -10.10
N LYS A 547 5.69 -33.78 -9.30
CA LYS A 547 5.14 -35.09 -9.69
C LYS A 547 3.75 -34.88 -10.28
N TRP A 548 3.62 -35.10 -11.58
CA TRP A 548 2.36 -35.06 -12.33
C TRP A 548 2.50 -35.89 -13.60
N ASP A 549 1.38 -36.41 -14.10
CA ASP A 549 1.33 -37.17 -15.35
C ASP A 549 0.73 -36.33 -16.46
N TRP A 550 1.20 -36.55 -17.69
CA TRP A 550 0.68 -35.89 -18.87
C TRP A 550 0.75 -36.82 -20.09
N ALA A 551 -0.12 -36.56 -21.06
CA ALA A 551 -0.04 -37.16 -22.38
C ALA A 551 -0.63 -36.22 -23.42
N THR A 552 -0.21 -36.40 -24.68
CA THR A 552 -0.65 -35.58 -25.81
C THR A 552 -1.00 -36.46 -27.00
N ALA A 553 -2.06 -36.12 -27.73
CA ALA A 553 -2.42 -36.80 -28.97
C ALA A 553 -2.64 -35.79 -30.10
N LEU A 554 -2.04 -36.06 -31.26
CA LEU A 554 -2.32 -35.35 -32.51
C LEU A 554 -3.48 -36.05 -33.23
N LEU A 555 -4.56 -35.33 -33.50
CA LEU A 555 -5.76 -35.81 -34.19
C LEU A 555 -5.94 -35.08 -35.53
N GLU A 556 -6.98 -35.41 -36.28
CA GLU A 556 -7.15 -34.91 -37.66
C GLU A 556 -7.27 -33.38 -37.77
N SER A 557 -7.97 -32.73 -36.83
CA SER A 557 -8.30 -31.30 -36.85
C SER A 557 -7.97 -30.54 -35.56
N ARG A 558 -7.24 -31.20 -34.66
CA ARG A 558 -6.89 -30.68 -33.33
C ARG A 558 -5.78 -31.51 -32.72
N TRP A 559 -5.23 -31.02 -31.63
CA TRP A 559 -4.43 -31.80 -30.71
C TRP A 559 -4.97 -31.67 -29.28
N GLU A 560 -4.78 -32.70 -28.49
CA GLU A 560 -5.35 -32.82 -27.14
C GLU A 560 -4.24 -33.10 -26.12
N VAL A 561 -4.47 -32.63 -24.89
CA VAL A 561 -3.58 -32.82 -23.74
C VAL A 561 -4.41 -33.28 -22.54
N GLU A 562 -3.91 -34.26 -21.81
CA GLU A 562 -4.45 -34.66 -20.51
C GLU A 562 -3.39 -34.50 -19.43
N LEU A 563 -3.77 -33.95 -18.28
CA LEU A 563 -2.92 -33.76 -17.11
C LEU A 563 -3.57 -34.38 -15.88
N ARG A 564 -2.80 -35.11 -15.08
CA ARG A 564 -3.18 -35.56 -13.72
C ARG A 564 -2.24 -34.91 -12.70
N LEU A 565 -2.81 -34.06 -11.86
CA LEU A 565 -2.09 -33.21 -10.92
C LEU A 565 -2.43 -33.61 -9.47
N PRO A 566 -1.52 -34.31 -8.76
CA PRO A 566 -1.75 -34.70 -7.37
C PRO A 566 -1.85 -33.48 -6.44
N PHE A 567 -2.89 -33.41 -5.62
CA PHE A 567 -3.02 -32.37 -4.60
C PHE A 567 -1.87 -32.41 -3.58
N SER A 568 -1.31 -33.58 -3.32
CA SER A 568 -0.10 -33.71 -2.47
C SER A 568 1.12 -32.93 -2.99
N THR A 569 1.16 -32.63 -4.30
CA THR A 569 2.22 -31.84 -4.95
C THR A 569 1.83 -30.38 -5.15
N PHE A 570 0.57 -30.14 -5.54
CA PHE A 570 0.10 -28.83 -6.01
C PHE A 570 -0.86 -28.12 -5.06
N ALA A 571 -1.30 -28.72 -3.97
CA ALA A 571 -2.14 -28.08 -2.96
C ALA A 571 -1.31 -27.90 -1.68
N PRO A 572 -0.45 -26.86 -1.58
CA PRO A 572 0.15 -26.51 -0.29
C PRO A 572 -0.96 -26.35 0.73
N ASP A 573 -0.75 -26.89 1.91
CA ASP A 573 -1.84 -26.96 2.85
C ASP A 573 -2.22 -25.56 3.34
N GLY A 574 -3.52 -25.35 3.45
CA GLY A 574 -4.06 -24.00 3.53
C GLY A 574 -4.80 -23.55 2.28
N SER A 575 -4.60 -24.25 1.16
CA SER A 575 -5.24 -23.95 -0.12
C SER A 575 -6.78 -23.90 0.03
N PRO A 576 -7.43 -22.76 -0.28
CA PRO A 576 -8.88 -22.70 -0.37
C PRO A 576 -9.43 -23.66 -1.44
N SER A 577 -10.72 -23.98 -1.37
CA SER A 577 -11.47 -24.68 -2.43
C SER A 577 -11.71 -23.83 -3.70
N VAL A 578 -10.87 -22.80 -3.87
CA VAL A 578 -10.87 -21.87 -4.98
C VAL A 578 -9.42 -21.50 -5.25
N TRP A 579 -8.86 -21.95 -6.36
CA TRP A 579 -7.48 -21.62 -6.74
C TRP A 579 -7.45 -20.46 -7.71
N ARG A 580 -6.40 -19.65 -7.64
CA ARG A 580 -6.07 -18.76 -8.74
C ARG A 580 -5.37 -19.57 -9.83
N VAL A 581 -5.86 -19.52 -11.06
CA VAL A 581 -5.28 -20.26 -12.18
C VAL A 581 -5.27 -19.44 -13.46
N ASN A 582 -4.40 -19.80 -14.39
CA ASN A 582 -4.57 -19.43 -15.78
C ASN A 582 -4.23 -20.59 -16.70
N PHE A 583 -4.94 -20.69 -17.81
CA PHE A 583 -4.69 -21.68 -18.84
C PHE A 583 -4.35 -20.95 -20.12
N CYS A 584 -3.22 -21.29 -20.73
CA CYS A 584 -2.68 -20.55 -21.84
C CYS A 584 -2.27 -21.47 -22.99
N ARG A 585 -2.14 -20.90 -24.19
CA ARG A 585 -1.56 -21.56 -25.37
C ARG A 585 -0.64 -20.61 -26.10
N ASN A 586 0.55 -21.08 -26.47
CA ASN A 586 1.45 -20.43 -27.41
C ASN A 586 1.22 -20.97 -28.81
N HIS A 587 0.37 -20.31 -29.60
CA HIS A 587 0.07 -20.79 -30.95
C HIS A 587 1.17 -20.38 -31.94
N LYS A 588 2.13 -21.28 -32.19
CA LYS A 588 3.35 -20.93 -32.96
C LYS A 588 3.10 -20.53 -34.41
N ARG A 589 2.08 -21.09 -35.05
CA ARG A 589 1.80 -20.81 -36.46
C ARG A 589 1.35 -19.36 -36.68
N THR A 590 0.50 -18.85 -35.79
CA THR A 590 -0.07 -17.49 -35.89
C THR A 590 0.72 -16.48 -35.06
N GLY A 591 1.49 -16.95 -34.08
CA GLY A 591 2.13 -16.12 -33.07
C GLY A 591 1.18 -15.69 -31.95
N GLU A 592 -0.08 -16.15 -31.96
CA GLU A 592 -1.07 -15.78 -30.96
C GLU A 592 -0.71 -16.37 -29.59
N LEU A 593 -0.74 -15.50 -28.58
CA LEU A 593 -0.74 -15.90 -27.18
C LEU A 593 -2.19 -15.94 -26.72
N LEU A 594 -2.64 -17.12 -26.32
CA LEU A 594 -3.99 -17.32 -25.83
C LEU A 594 -3.98 -17.54 -24.32
N ASN A 595 -4.93 -16.98 -23.59
CA ASN A 595 -5.15 -17.21 -22.18
C ASN A 595 -6.65 -17.34 -21.87
N TRP A 596 -6.95 -17.97 -20.73
CA TRP A 596 -8.31 -18.02 -20.22
C TRP A 596 -8.63 -16.70 -19.50
N SER A 597 -7.83 -16.34 -18.49
CA SER A 597 -7.94 -15.03 -17.82
C SER A 597 -6.95 -14.02 -18.40
N GLU A 598 -7.42 -12.82 -18.73
CA GLU A 598 -6.65 -11.79 -19.44
C GLU A 598 -5.48 -11.22 -18.62
N THR A 599 -4.24 -11.48 -19.07
CA THR A 599 -3.00 -11.00 -18.44
C THR A 599 -2.42 -9.73 -19.06
N GLU A 600 -2.98 -9.21 -20.16
CA GLU A 600 -2.55 -7.98 -20.86
C GLU A 600 -1.05 -7.93 -21.19
N GLY A 601 -0.50 -9.05 -21.68
CA GLY A 601 0.91 -9.16 -22.03
C GLY A 601 1.43 -10.59 -21.83
N VAL A 602 2.37 -10.77 -20.91
CA VAL A 602 2.95 -12.07 -20.58
C VAL A 602 2.02 -12.91 -19.70
N PHE A 603 2.13 -14.24 -19.76
CA PHE A 603 1.28 -15.14 -18.96
C PHE A 603 1.58 -15.11 -17.45
N HIS A 604 2.76 -14.62 -17.03
CA HIS A 604 3.26 -14.70 -15.66
C HIS A 604 2.66 -13.68 -14.66
N ASP A 605 1.65 -12.89 -15.06
CA ASP A 605 0.98 -11.96 -14.15
C ASP A 605 -0.01 -12.70 -13.24
N ALA A 606 0.49 -13.34 -12.19
CA ALA A 606 -0.30 -14.08 -11.20
C ALA A 606 -1.39 -13.26 -10.51
N ARG A 607 -1.30 -11.93 -10.57
CA ARG A 607 -2.30 -11.02 -10.01
C ARG A 607 -3.59 -11.01 -10.85
N ARG A 608 -3.51 -11.41 -12.13
CA ARG A 608 -4.62 -11.47 -13.10
C ARG A 608 -5.13 -12.88 -13.41
N PHE A 609 -4.69 -13.88 -12.65
CA PHE A 609 -5.21 -15.23 -12.77
C PHE A 609 -6.71 -15.28 -12.41
N GLY A 610 -7.45 -16.09 -13.15
CA GLY A 610 -8.86 -16.37 -12.88
C GLY A 610 -9.01 -17.28 -11.67
N TYR A 611 -10.25 -17.54 -11.25
CA TYR A 611 -10.55 -18.41 -10.10
C TYR A 611 -11.16 -19.74 -10.57
N LEU A 612 -10.48 -20.86 -10.28
CA LEU A 612 -11.04 -22.20 -10.45
C LEU A 612 -11.66 -22.67 -9.14
N ARG A 613 -12.98 -22.83 -9.13
CA ARG A 613 -13.75 -23.32 -7.99
C ARG A 613 -13.94 -24.83 -8.10
N PHE A 614 -13.72 -25.55 -7.02
CA PHE A 614 -14.03 -26.97 -6.95
C PHE A 614 -15.51 -27.13 -6.56
N GLY A 615 -16.29 -27.86 -7.37
CA GLY A 615 -17.74 -28.05 -7.18
C GLY A 615 -18.10 -28.77 -5.86
N PRO A 616 -19.41 -28.93 -5.54
CA PRO A 616 -19.85 -29.66 -4.36
C PRO A 616 -19.37 -31.12 -4.42
N GLY A 617 -18.37 -31.40 -3.58
CA GLY A 617 -17.60 -32.63 -3.46
C GLY A 617 -16.51 -32.37 -2.42
N GLU A 618 -15.96 -33.41 -1.79
CA GLU A 618 -14.92 -33.25 -0.77
C GLU A 618 -13.61 -32.74 -1.40
N PHE A 619 -13.54 -31.44 -1.72
CA PHE A 619 -12.27 -30.75 -1.84
C PHE A 619 -11.53 -30.93 -0.50
N PRO A 620 -10.21 -31.21 -0.47
CA PRO A 620 -9.48 -31.30 0.79
C PRO A 620 -9.45 -29.92 1.47
N HIS A 621 -10.54 -29.59 2.17
CA HIS A 621 -10.62 -28.43 3.04
C HIS A 621 -9.53 -28.58 4.09
N ARG A 622 -8.75 -27.51 4.30
CA ARG A 622 -7.76 -27.35 5.38
C ARG A 622 -8.05 -28.30 6.54
N VAL A 623 -7.39 -29.44 6.52
CA VAL A 623 -7.72 -30.46 7.51
C VAL A 623 -7.29 -29.92 8.88
N CYS A 624 -6.30 -28.99 8.97
CA CYS A 624 -5.81 -28.32 10.19
C CYS A 624 -5.61 -26.80 10.03
N ARG A 625 -5.92 -25.99 11.06
CA ARG A 625 -5.63 -24.54 11.17
C ARG A 625 -4.82 -24.24 12.43
N LEU A 626 -3.84 -23.34 12.34
CA LEU A 626 -3.14 -22.77 13.49
C LEU A 626 -3.96 -21.60 14.07
N ARG A 627 -4.36 -21.70 15.34
CA ARG A 627 -5.17 -20.70 16.05
C ARG A 627 -4.34 -19.76 16.91
N GLU A 628 -3.37 -20.31 17.63
CA GLU A 628 -2.52 -19.55 18.55
C GLU A 628 -1.12 -20.15 18.58
N THR A 629 -0.12 -19.28 18.78
CA THR A 629 1.26 -19.67 19.05
C THR A 629 1.79 -18.81 20.20
N ALA A 630 2.32 -19.44 21.25
CA ALA A 630 2.89 -18.75 22.39
C ALA A 630 4.15 -19.47 22.89
N LEU A 631 4.98 -18.76 23.65
CA LEU A 631 5.99 -19.39 24.49
C LEU A 631 5.42 -19.59 25.88
N GLN A 632 5.47 -20.83 26.36
CA GLN A 632 5.00 -21.19 27.69
C GLN A 632 6.17 -21.66 28.55
N CYS A 633 6.24 -21.21 29.79
CA CYS A 633 7.22 -21.75 30.73
C CYS A 633 6.78 -23.16 31.15
N VAL A 634 7.68 -24.13 30.98
CA VAL A 634 7.42 -25.55 31.30
C VAL A 634 8.26 -26.05 32.48
N ASP A 635 9.36 -25.38 32.79
CA ASP A 635 10.17 -25.61 34.00
C ASP A 635 10.83 -24.30 34.43
N ALA A 636 10.18 -23.61 35.36
CA ALA A 636 10.62 -22.31 35.84
C ALA A 636 11.93 -22.39 36.65
N ALA A 637 12.17 -23.49 37.37
CA ALA A 637 13.39 -23.67 38.16
C ALA A 637 14.65 -23.76 37.27
N ARG A 638 14.51 -24.32 36.07
CA ARG A 638 15.59 -24.40 35.06
C ARG A 638 15.53 -23.30 34.00
N GLY A 639 14.50 -22.46 34.02
CA GLY A 639 14.27 -21.42 33.01
C GLY A 639 13.94 -21.97 31.62
N LEU A 640 13.30 -23.13 31.53
CA LEU A 640 12.94 -23.77 30.27
C LEU A 640 11.55 -23.38 29.81
N TYR A 641 11.46 -23.09 28.52
CA TYR A 641 10.25 -22.74 27.79
C TYR A 641 10.01 -23.74 26.67
N ALA A 642 8.78 -23.78 26.18
CA ALA A 642 8.39 -24.56 25.02
C ALA A 642 7.50 -23.73 24.10
N VAL A 643 7.51 -24.06 22.81
CA VAL A 643 6.56 -23.48 21.85
C VAL A 643 5.24 -24.21 22.04
N CYS A 644 4.19 -23.49 22.42
CA CYS A 644 2.85 -24.02 22.51
C CYS A 644 2.06 -23.55 21.28
N VAL A 645 1.44 -24.48 20.58
CA VAL A 645 0.63 -24.20 19.40
C VAL A 645 -0.77 -24.76 19.60
N THR A 646 -1.77 -24.00 19.20
CA THR A 646 -3.17 -24.42 19.27
C THR A 646 -3.66 -24.70 17.86
N LEU A 647 -4.09 -25.95 17.62
CA LEU A 647 -4.50 -26.45 16.32
C LEU A 647 -5.99 -26.75 16.28
N GLU A 648 -6.63 -26.46 15.15
CA GLU A 648 -8.03 -26.79 14.90
C GLU A 648 -8.13 -27.67 13.66
N ASN A 649 -8.60 -28.90 13.84
CA ASN A 649 -8.87 -29.79 12.71
C ASN A 649 -10.28 -29.57 12.17
N THR A 650 -10.42 -29.06 10.94
CA THR A 650 -11.73 -28.73 10.35
C THR A 650 -12.34 -29.86 9.51
N SER A 651 -11.74 -31.04 9.51
CA SER A 651 -12.27 -32.21 8.84
C SER A 651 -13.11 -33.10 9.74
N SER A 652 -13.77 -34.08 9.13
CA SER A 652 -14.59 -35.09 9.81
C SER A 652 -13.78 -36.24 10.45
N ALA A 653 -12.47 -36.33 10.19
CA ALA A 653 -11.60 -37.40 10.68
C ALA A 653 -10.39 -36.86 11.44
N SER A 654 -9.81 -37.67 12.33
CA SER A 654 -8.58 -37.27 13.04
C SER A 654 -7.41 -37.14 12.07
N LEU A 655 -6.56 -36.15 12.35
CA LEU A 655 -5.38 -35.84 11.59
C LEU A 655 -4.12 -36.33 12.28
N ALA A 656 -3.21 -36.97 11.55
CA ALA A 656 -1.86 -37.23 12.02
C ALA A 656 -0.89 -36.21 11.41
N LEU A 657 -0.15 -35.49 12.27
CA LEU A 657 0.73 -34.38 11.88
C LEU A 657 2.13 -34.54 12.46
N LYS A 658 3.11 -33.95 11.77
CA LYS A 658 4.47 -33.72 12.28
C LYS A 658 4.69 -32.22 12.44
N LEU A 659 5.16 -31.76 13.59
CA LEU A 659 5.41 -30.34 13.82
C LEU A 659 6.90 -30.11 14.03
N ARG A 660 7.42 -29.03 13.47
CA ARG A 660 8.81 -28.59 13.57
C ARG A 660 8.85 -27.09 13.90
N ALA A 661 9.43 -26.73 15.04
CA ALA A 661 9.69 -25.35 15.40
C ALA A 661 11.20 -25.04 15.35
N THR A 662 11.58 -24.01 14.59
CA THR A 662 12.92 -23.44 14.57
C THR A 662 12.94 -22.16 15.39
N ILE A 663 13.98 -22.00 16.20
CA ILE A 663 14.09 -20.93 17.19
C ILE A 663 15.45 -20.26 16.98
N GLU A 664 15.46 -18.98 16.63
CA GLU A 664 16.70 -18.24 16.42
C GLU A 664 17.21 -17.62 17.73
N GLY A 665 18.54 -17.54 17.90
CA GLY A 665 19.16 -16.99 19.11
C GLY A 665 19.04 -17.91 20.34
N VAL A 666 19.34 -19.20 20.17
CA VAL A 666 19.47 -20.19 21.24
C VAL A 666 20.76 -20.98 21.01
N GLU A 667 21.70 -20.96 21.96
CA GLU A 667 23.00 -21.63 21.88
C GLU A 667 22.79 -23.13 21.65
N GLY A 668 23.25 -23.62 20.49
CA GLY A 668 23.14 -25.02 20.11
C GLY A 668 21.72 -25.52 19.77
N GLY A 669 20.74 -24.66 19.52
CA GLY A 669 19.34 -25.05 19.35
C GLY A 669 19.06 -25.84 18.05
N PRO A 670 18.69 -27.14 18.11
CA PRO A 670 18.14 -27.86 16.96
C PRO A 670 16.66 -27.48 16.74
N ALA A 671 16.17 -27.73 15.53
CA ALA A 671 14.73 -27.73 15.26
C ALA A 671 14.01 -28.65 16.26
N GLN A 672 12.97 -28.15 16.92
CA GLN A 672 12.18 -28.89 17.89
C GLN A 672 11.06 -29.62 17.15
N ASP A 673 11.26 -30.92 16.99
CA ASP A 673 10.33 -31.78 16.25
C ASP A 673 9.41 -32.54 17.21
N LYS A 674 8.14 -32.67 16.83
CA LYS A 674 7.19 -33.58 17.46
C LYS A 674 6.48 -34.36 16.37
N GLN A 675 6.63 -35.67 16.42
CA GLN A 675 6.01 -36.59 15.47
C GLN A 675 4.68 -37.13 16.02
N ASP A 676 3.88 -37.70 15.13
CA ASP A 676 2.66 -38.45 15.46
C ASP A 676 1.62 -37.64 16.28
N VAL A 677 1.51 -36.34 16.00
CA VAL A 677 0.53 -35.46 16.65
C VAL A 677 -0.86 -35.75 16.07
N ILE A 678 -1.73 -36.38 16.86
CA ILE A 678 -3.10 -36.69 16.46
C ILE A 678 -4.04 -35.55 16.85
N VAL A 679 -4.55 -34.80 15.86
CA VAL A 679 -5.51 -33.70 16.07
C VAL A 679 -6.92 -34.19 15.73
N PRO A 680 -7.85 -34.31 16.69
CA PRO A 680 -9.22 -34.79 16.44
C PRO A 680 -10.09 -33.73 15.76
N PRO A 681 -11.18 -34.11 15.04
CA PRO A 681 -12.15 -33.19 14.46
C PRO A 681 -12.69 -32.16 15.46
N SER A 682 -12.83 -30.91 15.01
CA SER A 682 -13.20 -29.76 15.87
C SER A 682 -14.71 -29.57 16.05
N SER A 683 -15.55 -30.58 15.77
CA SER A 683 -17.02 -30.52 15.83
C SER A 683 -17.59 -30.06 17.19
N GLY A 684 -17.52 -28.77 17.46
CA GLY A 684 -17.90 -28.15 18.74
C GLY A 684 -16.93 -28.44 19.90
N ARG A 685 -15.68 -28.84 19.63
CA ARG A 685 -14.67 -29.15 20.66
C ARG A 685 -13.62 -28.04 20.78
N GLN A 686 -13.02 -27.91 21.97
CA GLN A 686 -11.88 -27.02 22.20
C GLN A 686 -10.72 -27.35 21.23
N PRO A 687 -10.06 -26.33 20.65
CA PRO A 687 -8.86 -26.50 19.85
C PRO A 687 -7.77 -27.35 20.55
N HIS A 688 -7.01 -28.13 19.78
CA HIS A 688 -6.01 -29.07 20.30
C HIS A 688 -4.66 -28.37 20.53
N ALA A 689 -4.26 -28.21 21.79
CA ALA A 689 -2.97 -27.64 22.16
C ALA A 689 -1.83 -28.66 22.07
N VAL A 690 -0.71 -28.25 21.48
CA VAL A 690 0.50 -29.06 21.28
C VAL A 690 1.71 -28.28 21.75
N THR A 691 2.45 -28.85 22.71
CA THR A 691 3.71 -28.29 23.20
C THR A 691 4.90 -28.95 22.51
N LEU A 692 5.86 -28.13 22.04
CA LEU A 692 7.02 -28.50 21.24
C LEU A 692 8.33 -28.13 21.94
N GLY A 693 9.17 -29.14 22.14
CA GLY A 693 10.52 -28.96 22.64
C GLY A 693 10.61 -28.44 24.07
N ARG A 694 11.84 -28.24 24.53
CA ARG A 694 12.19 -27.49 25.74
C ARG A 694 13.51 -26.79 25.49
N PHE A 695 13.56 -25.48 25.66
CA PHE A 695 14.74 -24.68 25.40
C PHE A 695 14.84 -23.53 26.40
N LYS A 696 16.02 -22.95 26.52
CA LYS A 696 16.26 -21.77 27.35
C LYS A 696 16.38 -20.56 26.42
N PRO A 697 15.43 -19.60 26.46
CA PRO A 697 15.54 -18.39 25.65
C PRO A 697 16.74 -17.55 26.06
N GLU A 698 17.48 -17.00 25.08
CA GLU A 698 18.61 -16.08 25.35
C GLU A 698 18.19 -14.61 25.38
N ALA A 699 17.04 -14.32 24.77
CA ALA A 699 16.48 -13.00 24.65
C ALA A 699 15.03 -12.98 25.14
N PRO A 700 14.53 -11.83 25.63
CA PRO A 700 13.15 -11.67 26.11
C PRO A 700 12.12 -11.69 24.99
N ASN A 701 12.57 -11.58 23.74
CA ASN A 701 11.77 -11.75 22.54
C ASN A 701 12.49 -12.76 21.65
N CYS A 702 11.78 -13.79 21.22
CA CYS A 702 12.36 -14.96 20.59
C CYS A 702 11.73 -15.16 19.20
N PRO A 703 12.51 -15.07 18.12
CA PRO A 703 12.03 -15.38 16.78
C PRO A 703 11.74 -16.88 16.66
N VAL A 704 10.51 -17.21 16.28
CA VAL A 704 10.03 -18.59 16.13
C VAL A 704 9.47 -18.77 14.72
N ALA A 705 9.99 -19.78 14.02
CA ALA A 705 9.45 -20.26 12.76
C ALA A 705 8.88 -21.68 12.96
N LEU A 706 7.58 -21.85 12.82
CA LEU A 706 6.88 -23.12 12.93
C LEU A 706 6.53 -23.66 11.54
N LYS A 707 6.76 -24.95 11.31
CA LYS A 707 6.24 -25.73 10.19
C LYS A 707 5.43 -26.90 10.75
N ILE A 708 4.22 -27.07 10.25
CA ILE A 708 3.36 -28.23 10.49
C ILE A 708 3.35 -29.01 9.19
N LEU A 709 3.55 -30.31 9.25
CA LEU A 709 3.73 -31.22 8.12
C LEU A 709 2.73 -32.38 8.23
N SER A 710 2.50 -33.06 7.11
CA SER A 710 1.74 -34.31 7.05
C SER A 710 2.41 -35.41 7.88
N ALA A 711 1.68 -36.49 8.20
CA ALA A 711 2.18 -37.61 9.00
C ALA A 711 3.46 -38.25 8.43
N ASP A 712 3.57 -38.36 7.11
CA ASP A 712 4.77 -38.86 6.43
C ASP A 712 5.91 -37.82 6.41
N GLY A 713 5.62 -36.55 6.68
CA GLY A 713 6.56 -35.44 6.64
C GLY A 713 6.85 -34.92 5.23
N ALA A 714 6.11 -35.37 4.22
CA ALA A 714 6.35 -35.03 2.82
C ALA A 714 5.73 -33.69 2.40
N SER A 715 4.61 -33.29 3.02
CA SER A 715 3.84 -32.09 2.66
C SER A 715 3.75 -31.10 3.83
N LEU A 716 3.77 -29.81 3.52
CA LEU A 716 3.69 -28.71 4.49
C LEU A 716 2.23 -28.32 4.75
N VAL A 717 1.72 -28.69 5.94
CA VAL A 717 0.36 -28.46 6.51
C VAL A 717 0.05 -26.99 6.83
N THR A 718 0.99 -26.27 7.42
CA THR A 718 0.93 -24.80 7.56
C THR A 718 2.28 -24.31 8.08
N ALA A 719 2.59 -23.03 7.89
CA ALA A 719 3.78 -22.41 8.47
C ALA A 719 3.43 -21.09 9.18
N PHE A 720 4.27 -20.69 10.12
CA PHE A 720 4.16 -19.45 10.87
C PHE A 720 5.56 -18.93 11.20
N ALA A 721 5.77 -17.62 11.13
CA ALA A 721 6.99 -16.98 11.59
C ALA A 721 6.64 -15.66 12.30
N ASP A 722 7.00 -15.53 13.57
CA ASP A 722 6.83 -14.30 14.34
C ASP A 722 7.89 -14.22 15.45
N THR A 723 8.00 -13.06 16.08
CA THR A 723 8.75 -12.88 17.31
C THR A 723 7.80 -12.98 18.51
N LEU A 724 8.01 -13.98 19.35
CA LEU A 724 7.18 -14.26 20.52
C LEU A 724 7.85 -13.72 21.79
N PRO A 725 7.10 -13.05 22.68
CA PRO A 725 7.64 -12.60 23.95
C PRO A 725 7.85 -13.78 24.91
N VAL A 726 8.93 -13.74 25.66
CA VAL A 726 9.21 -14.66 26.77
C VAL A 726 8.59 -14.06 28.04
N LEU A 727 7.40 -14.52 28.39
CA LEU A 727 6.68 -14.05 29.57
C LEU A 727 7.24 -14.69 30.85
N PRO A 728 7.30 -13.96 31.98
CA PRO A 728 7.71 -14.56 33.25
C PRO A 728 6.75 -15.69 33.66
N PRO A 729 7.20 -16.75 34.34
CA PRO A 729 6.35 -17.90 34.71
C PRO A 729 5.12 -17.48 35.53
N LEU A 730 5.28 -16.47 36.37
CA LEU A 730 4.25 -15.80 37.13
C LEU A 730 4.43 -14.31 36.93
N ASP A 731 3.49 -13.68 36.23
CA ASP A 731 3.43 -12.23 36.11
C ASP A 731 2.60 -11.66 37.26
N ALA A 732 3.11 -10.65 37.96
CA ALA A 732 2.46 -10.09 39.13
C ALA A 732 2.55 -8.56 39.12
N TYR A 733 1.41 -7.91 39.28
CA TYR A 733 1.33 -6.45 39.31
C TYR A 733 0.15 -6.00 40.18
N PHE A 734 0.25 -4.80 40.74
CA PHE A 734 -0.88 -4.19 41.44
C PHE A 734 -1.85 -3.54 40.44
N GLU A 735 -3.14 -3.56 40.77
CA GLU A 735 -4.22 -3.05 39.90
C GLU A 735 -3.98 -1.60 39.46
N TYR A 736 -3.58 -0.72 40.38
CA TYR A 736 -3.18 0.65 40.04
C TYR A 736 -1.66 0.79 40.02
N ASP A 737 -1.18 1.68 39.15
CA ASP A 737 0.23 2.08 39.10
C ASP A 737 0.71 2.80 40.37
N TYR A 738 -0.21 3.45 41.10
CA TYR A 738 0.01 3.92 42.47
C TYR A 738 -1.29 4.03 43.27
N TYR A 739 -1.15 4.07 44.59
CA TYR A 739 -2.24 4.21 45.57
C TYR A 739 -2.07 5.50 46.39
N THR A 740 -3.18 6.07 46.85
CA THR A 740 -3.23 7.35 47.59
C THR A 740 -4.13 7.23 48.80
N THR A 741 -5.43 7.49 48.66
CA THR A 741 -6.43 7.39 49.74
C THR A 741 -7.07 6.01 49.83
N ASP A 742 -6.65 5.08 48.97
CA ASP A 742 -7.15 3.72 48.95
C ASP A 742 -6.88 2.98 50.28
N ASP A 743 -7.83 2.15 50.71
CA ASP A 743 -7.68 1.30 51.91
C ASP A 743 -6.96 -0.02 51.60
N LYS A 744 -7.17 -0.55 50.39
CA LYS A 744 -6.65 -1.85 49.94
C LYS A 744 -6.07 -1.75 48.55
N ALA A 745 -4.97 -2.46 48.33
CA ALA A 745 -4.37 -2.68 47.03
C ALA A 745 -4.60 -4.12 46.58
N ARG A 746 -5.15 -4.29 45.38
CA ARG A 746 -5.34 -5.61 44.77
C ARG A 746 -4.10 -5.97 43.96
N LEU A 747 -3.47 -7.08 44.31
CA LEU A 747 -2.46 -7.73 43.49
C LEU A 747 -3.15 -8.64 42.48
N VAL A 748 -2.75 -8.53 41.22
CA VAL A 748 -3.14 -9.42 40.13
C VAL A 748 -1.96 -10.34 39.83
N VAL A 749 -2.22 -11.65 39.75
CA VAL A 749 -1.23 -12.65 39.34
C VAL A 749 -1.73 -13.39 38.13
N VAL A 750 -0.93 -13.43 37.06
CA VAL A 750 -1.22 -14.13 35.80
C VAL A 750 -0.20 -15.26 35.62
N PRO A 751 -0.62 -16.53 35.78
CA PRO A 751 0.25 -17.67 35.51
C PRO A 751 0.51 -17.86 34.02
N ASN A 752 1.79 -17.92 33.62
CA ASN A 752 2.23 -18.28 32.26
C ASN A 752 2.89 -19.69 32.23
N MET A 753 2.51 -20.54 33.17
CA MET A 753 2.93 -21.93 33.30
C MET A 753 1.78 -22.79 33.84
N ALA A 754 1.84 -24.09 33.62
CA ALA A 754 0.90 -25.02 34.27
C ALA A 754 1.12 -24.99 35.80
N ILE A 755 0.04 -24.83 36.56
CA ILE A 755 0.07 -24.81 38.02
C ILE A 755 -0.07 -26.23 38.57
N PRO A 756 0.93 -26.78 39.27
CA PRO A 756 0.84 -28.13 39.81
C PRO A 756 -0.22 -28.24 40.90
N LEU A 757 -0.96 -29.35 40.91
CA LEU A 757 -1.86 -29.68 42.02
C LEU A 757 -1.12 -29.70 43.36
N HIS A 758 -1.84 -29.29 44.41
CA HIS A 758 -1.32 -29.18 45.78
C HIS A 758 -0.16 -28.19 45.97
N SER A 759 0.03 -27.27 45.02
CA SER A 759 0.90 -26.10 45.21
C SER A 759 0.14 -24.91 45.81
N ALA A 760 0.87 -23.93 46.32
CA ALA A 760 0.32 -22.66 46.76
C ALA A 760 1.30 -21.52 46.45
N LEU A 761 0.78 -20.37 46.05
CA LEU A 761 1.56 -19.15 45.88
C LEU A 761 1.57 -18.39 47.20
N GLU A 762 2.72 -18.39 47.87
CA GLU A 762 2.99 -17.56 49.04
C GLU A 762 3.45 -16.17 48.59
N LEU A 763 2.85 -15.13 49.16
CA LEU A 763 3.13 -13.74 48.83
C LEU A 763 3.53 -13.00 50.11
N GLU A 764 4.57 -12.18 50.02
CA GLU A 764 5.06 -11.36 51.11
C GLU A 764 5.31 -9.92 50.61
N LEU A 765 4.61 -8.96 51.20
CA LEU A 765 4.80 -7.53 50.98
C LEU A 765 5.67 -6.99 52.11
N THR A 766 6.87 -6.51 51.77
CA THR A 766 7.79 -5.90 52.72
C THR A 766 7.36 -4.46 53.00
N ALA A 767 6.78 -4.25 54.18
CA ALA A 767 6.33 -2.97 54.71
C ALA A 767 6.68 -2.89 56.21
N PRO A 768 6.54 -1.73 56.90
CA PRO A 768 6.85 -1.62 58.34
C PRO A 768 6.18 -2.71 59.18
N SER A 769 4.95 -3.10 58.81
CA SER A 769 4.32 -4.35 59.20
C SER A 769 4.24 -5.27 57.97
N THR A 770 5.10 -6.30 57.91
CA THR A 770 5.08 -7.27 56.81
C THR A 770 3.70 -7.90 56.67
N GLN A 771 3.15 -7.87 55.45
CA GLN A 771 1.86 -8.49 55.14
C GLN A 771 2.09 -9.74 54.29
N LYS A 772 1.33 -10.81 54.58
CA LYS A 772 1.43 -12.07 53.85
C LYS A 772 0.07 -12.49 53.30
N ALA A 773 0.08 -13.13 52.14
CA ALA A 773 -1.10 -13.74 51.54
C ALA A 773 -0.72 -15.09 50.92
N VAL A 774 -1.69 -16.00 50.83
CA VAL A 774 -1.51 -17.31 50.18
C VAL A 774 -2.64 -17.54 49.20
N ILE A 775 -2.30 -17.86 47.95
CA ILE A 775 -3.27 -18.24 46.93
C ILE A 775 -3.12 -19.75 46.66
N PRO A 776 -4.12 -20.59 46.96
CA PRO A 776 -4.04 -22.02 46.67
C PRO A 776 -4.07 -22.28 45.16
N ALA A 777 -3.49 -23.40 44.72
CA ALA A 777 -3.49 -23.81 43.31
C ALA A 777 -4.88 -23.78 42.64
N SER A 778 -5.94 -24.13 43.37
CA SER A 778 -7.32 -24.10 42.87
C SER A 778 -7.79 -22.70 42.42
N ASN A 779 -7.18 -21.65 42.95
CA ASN A 779 -7.52 -20.26 42.67
C ASN A 779 -6.51 -19.58 41.73
N LEU A 780 -5.44 -20.28 41.31
CA LEU A 780 -4.47 -19.84 40.32
C LEU A 780 -4.91 -20.25 38.91
N GLY A 781 -6.06 -19.73 38.48
CA GLY A 781 -6.59 -19.91 37.12
C GLY A 781 -5.90 -19.00 36.09
N LYS A 782 -6.64 -18.52 35.09
CA LYS A 782 -6.13 -17.54 34.09
C LYS A 782 -5.62 -16.25 34.74
N ARG A 783 -6.22 -15.87 35.88
CA ARG A 783 -5.74 -14.82 36.78
C ARG A 783 -6.15 -15.16 38.20
N ALA A 784 -5.37 -14.67 39.16
CA ALA A 784 -5.67 -14.75 40.57
C ALA A 784 -5.49 -13.39 41.24
N PHE A 785 -6.10 -13.24 42.41
CA PHE A 785 -6.08 -11.99 43.15
C PHE A 785 -5.65 -12.21 44.61
N ALA A 786 -4.87 -11.28 45.12
CA ALA A 786 -4.65 -11.10 46.56
C ALA A 786 -4.92 -9.63 46.92
N SER A 787 -5.13 -9.34 48.20
CA SER A 787 -5.39 -7.97 48.68
C SER A 787 -4.48 -7.66 49.86
N PHE A 788 -3.94 -6.45 49.87
CA PHE A 788 -3.04 -5.93 50.90
C PHE A 788 -3.62 -4.62 51.44
N ALA A 789 -3.51 -4.39 52.75
CA ALA A 789 -3.92 -3.14 53.37
C ALA A 789 -2.90 -2.04 53.03
N VAL A 790 -3.38 -0.89 52.59
CA VAL A 790 -2.54 0.26 52.22
C VAL A 790 -2.97 1.57 52.87
N GLY A 791 -4.15 1.63 53.50
CA GLY A 791 -4.65 2.86 54.14
C GLY A 791 -3.69 3.44 55.19
N GLY A 792 -3.06 2.57 56.00
CA GLY A 792 -2.11 2.97 57.04
C GLY A 792 -0.63 2.97 56.64
N LEU A 793 -0.31 2.82 55.35
CA LEU A 793 1.08 2.89 54.88
C LEU A 793 1.46 4.35 54.58
N GLU A 794 2.64 4.74 55.02
CA GLU A 794 3.26 6.00 54.60
C GLU A 794 3.55 6.01 53.09
N PRO A 795 3.68 7.19 52.45
CA PRO A 795 4.15 7.27 51.07
C PRO A 795 5.51 6.59 50.88
N GLY A 796 5.63 5.74 49.87
CA GLY A 796 6.83 4.95 49.61
C GLY A 796 6.59 3.84 48.59
N THR A 797 7.68 3.13 48.26
CA THR A 797 7.64 1.93 47.41
C THR A 797 7.91 0.70 48.27
N TYR A 798 7.02 -0.28 48.21
CA TYR A 798 7.06 -1.50 49.00
C TYR A 798 7.19 -2.71 48.08
N PRO A 799 8.31 -3.44 48.14
CA PRO A 799 8.52 -4.60 47.28
C PRO A 799 7.67 -5.77 47.76
N LEU A 800 7.12 -6.51 46.80
CA LEU A 800 6.41 -7.76 47.00
C LEU A 800 7.20 -8.90 46.36
N ALA A 801 7.41 -9.97 47.12
CA ALA A 801 7.98 -11.22 46.65
C ALA A 801 6.95 -12.35 46.72
N GLY A 802 6.83 -13.12 45.65
CA GLY A 802 5.98 -14.30 45.60
C GLY A 802 6.77 -15.57 45.28
N ARG A 803 6.39 -16.68 45.92
CA ARG A 803 6.96 -18.01 45.70
C ARG A 803 5.84 -19.03 45.52
N LEU A 804 5.80 -19.68 44.38
CA LEU A 804 4.95 -20.84 44.17
C LEU A 804 5.65 -22.05 44.78
N VAL A 805 5.07 -22.62 45.83
CA VAL A 805 5.67 -23.71 46.61
C VAL A 805 4.86 -24.98 46.47
N LYS A 806 5.55 -26.11 46.35
CA LYS A 806 4.97 -27.45 46.47
C LYS A 806 5.91 -28.31 47.32
N GLU A 807 5.37 -28.94 48.36
CA GLU A 807 6.15 -29.85 49.25
C GLU A 807 7.44 -29.21 49.79
N GLY A 808 7.41 -27.90 50.08
CA GLY A 808 8.57 -27.13 50.57
C GLY A 808 9.55 -26.66 49.50
N ALA A 809 9.43 -27.10 48.25
CA ALA A 809 10.25 -26.64 47.13
C ALA A 809 9.62 -25.43 46.42
N THR A 810 10.42 -24.41 46.11
CA THR A 810 9.99 -23.28 45.28
C THR A 810 10.06 -23.66 43.80
N LEU A 811 8.92 -23.61 43.12
CA LEU A 811 8.77 -23.95 41.71
C LEU A 811 8.97 -22.75 40.80
N ALA A 812 8.43 -21.60 41.20
CA ALA A 812 8.51 -20.34 40.46
C ALA A 812 8.47 -19.16 41.43
N THR A 813 8.94 -18.00 40.98
CA THR A 813 8.86 -16.76 41.75
C THR A 813 8.22 -15.65 40.92
N CYS A 814 7.62 -14.69 41.60
CA CYS A 814 7.19 -13.42 41.01
C CYS A 814 7.60 -12.26 41.92
N LYS A 815 7.63 -11.06 41.35
CA LYS A 815 7.88 -9.82 42.08
C LYS A 815 6.93 -8.75 41.58
N ALA A 816 6.53 -7.86 42.48
CA ALA A 816 5.78 -6.66 42.16
C ALA A 816 6.22 -5.52 43.08
N GLU A 817 5.85 -4.29 42.76
CA GLU A 817 6.09 -3.13 43.61
C GLU A 817 4.77 -2.40 43.87
N LEU A 818 4.49 -2.18 45.15
CA LEU A 818 3.38 -1.34 45.58
C LEU A 818 3.90 0.08 45.77
N VAL A 819 3.31 1.03 45.06
CA VAL A 819 3.69 2.45 45.17
C VAL A 819 2.57 3.19 45.90
N LYS A 820 2.85 3.69 47.10
CA LYS A 820 1.97 4.59 47.86
C LYS A 820 2.48 6.02 47.70
N ARG A 821 1.59 6.97 47.40
CA ARG A 821 1.91 8.39 47.26
C ARG A 821 1.02 9.24 48.17
N PRO A 822 1.41 10.48 48.48
CA PRO A 822 0.50 11.45 49.09
C PRO A 822 -0.72 11.66 48.19
N SER A 823 -1.87 12.03 48.76
CA SER A 823 -3.03 12.42 47.96
C SER A 823 -2.76 13.72 47.20
N ALA A 824 -3.35 13.87 46.02
CA ALA A 824 -3.28 15.11 45.25
C ALA A 824 -4.67 15.60 44.84
N PRO A 825 -4.84 16.91 44.54
CA PRO A 825 -6.11 17.44 44.06
C PRO A 825 -6.59 16.81 42.74
N THR A 826 -5.65 16.31 41.94
CA THR A 826 -5.93 15.61 40.68
C THR A 826 -5.07 14.37 40.61
N GLU A 827 -5.72 13.21 40.64
CA GLU A 827 -5.09 11.91 40.59
C GLU A 827 -5.49 11.22 39.30
N VAL A 828 -4.52 10.99 38.43
CA VAL A 828 -4.69 10.24 37.20
C VAL A 828 -3.92 8.93 37.36
N LYS A 829 -4.64 7.82 37.56
CA LYS A 829 -4.05 6.50 37.79
C LYS A 829 -4.25 5.63 36.56
N VAL A 830 -3.26 4.80 36.27
CA VAL A 830 -3.40 3.71 35.31
C VAL A 830 -4.01 2.52 36.03
N ASP A 831 -5.21 2.13 35.62
CA ASP A 831 -5.80 0.85 36.00
C ASP A 831 -5.24 -0.23 35.06
N ARG A 832 -4.27 -0.97 35.57
CA ARG A 832 -3.52 -2.00 34.85
C ARG A 832 -4.36 -3.24 34.56
N LEU A 833 -5.35 -3.53 35.40
CA LEU A 833 -6.24 -4.68 35.23
C LEU A 833 -7.26 -4.43 34.12
N ARG A 834 -7.94 -3.28 34.15
CA ARG A 834 -8.92 -2.88 33.13
C ARG A 834 -8.25 -2.28 31.88
N ARG A 835 -6.96 -1.92 31.97
CA ARG A 835 -6.18 -1.17 30.97
C ARG A 835 -6.89 0.11 30.54
N ILE A 836 -7.31 0.89 31.54
CA ILE A 836 -7.94 2.20 31.38
C ILE A 836 -7.20 3.24 32.22
N VAL A 837 -7.60 4.49 32.07
CA VAL A 837 -7.22 5.56 33.00
C VAL A 837 -8.38 5.81 33.96
N THR A 838 -8.03 6.12 35.20
CA THR A 838 -8.98 6.68 36.16
C THR A 838 -8.60 8.12 36.47
N LEU A 839 -9.61 8.95 36.65
CA LEU A 839 -9.49 10.36 36.99
C LEU A 839 -10.23 10.58 38.31
N ASN A 840 -9.48 10.92 39.36
CA ASN A 840 -9.97 11.07 40.73
C ASN A 840 -10.79 9.85 41.19
N GLY A 841 -10.28 8.65 40.91
CA GLY A 841 -10.90 7.37 41.30
C GLY A 841 -12.05 6.89 40.42
N LYS A 842 -12.44 7.65 39.38
CA LYS A 842 -13.50 7.24 38.44
C LYS A 842 -12.89 6.80 37.10
N PRO A 843 -13.39 5.71 36.48
CA PRO A 843 -13.05 5.36 35.09
C PRO A 843 -13.22 6.58 34.17
N PHE A 844 -12.21 6.84 33.34
CA PHE A 844 -12.21 7.97 32.41
C PHE A 844 -11.82 7.48 31.01
N PHE A 845 -12.65 7.78 30.02
CA PHE A 845 -12.35 7.54 28.60
C PHE A 845 -11.99 8.90 27.98
N PRO A 846 -10.71 9.20 27.75
CA PRO A 846 -10.32 10.45 27.09
C PRO A 846 -10.90 10.45 25.67
N TYR A 847 -11.77 11.42 25.36
CA TYR A 847 -12.33 11.63 24.02
C TYR A 847 -12.27 13.10 23.66
N GLY A 848 -11.41 13.50 22.74
CA GLY A 848 -11.29 14.93 22.41
C GLY A 848 -10.43 15.26 21.21
N LEU A 849 -10.08 16.54 21.09
CA LEU A 849 -9.32 17.07 19.95
C LEU A 849 -7.94 17.53 20.40
N PHE A 850 -6.96 17.38 19.53
CA PHE A 850 -5.70 18.11 19.63
C PHE A 850 -5.84 19.47 18.95
N LEU A 851 -5.56 20.54 19.70
CA LEU A 851 -5.81 21.92 19.27
C LEU A 851 -4.49 22.66 19.06
N MET A 852 -4.36 23.25 17.86
CA MET A 852 -3.24 24.09 17.44
C MET A 852 -3.66 25.55 17.24
N MET A 853 -4.55 26.03 18.11
CA MET A 853 -5.02 27.41 18.15
C MET A 853 -4.98 27.96 19.58
N LEU A 854 -4.84 29.27 19.72
CA LEU A 854 -5.16 29.93 20.99
C LEU A 854 -6.67 29.95 21.15
N LEU A 855 -7.14 29.44 22.28
CA LEU A 855 -8.56 29.41 22.63
C LEU A 855 -8.90 30.63 23.46
N ASP A 856 -9.99 31.30 23.10
CA ASP A 856 -10.67 32.22 24.00
C ASP A 856 -11.74 31.47 24.81
N GLU A 857 -12.36 32.17 25.76
CA GLU A 857 -13.36 31.59 26.64
C GLU A 857 -14.59 31.08 25.86
N GLU A 858 -14.98 31.77 24.78
CA GLU A 858 -16.15 31.40 23.97
C GLU A 858 -15.90 30.12 23.17
N ALA A 859 -14.69 29.90 22.65
CA ALA A 859 -14.31 28.62 22.04
C ALA A 859 -14.31 27.47 23.05
N ILE A 860 -13.81 27.71 24.27
CA ILE A 860 -13.82 26.71 25.36
C ILE A 860 -15.26 26.33 25.72
N LYS A 861 -16.14 27.32 25.94
CA LYS A 861 -17.59 27.09 26.13
C LYS A 861 -18.21 26.39 24.93
N GLY A 862 -17.80 26.74 23.72
CA GLY A 862 -18.25 26.12 22.47
C GLY A 862 -17.94 24.63 22.42
N TYR A 863 -16.72 24.21 22.77
CA TYR A 863 -16.38 22.78 22.85
C TYR A 863 -17.15 22.08 23.96
N ARG A 864 -17.29 22.72 25.13
CA ARG A 864 -18.08 22.17 26.24
C ARG A 864 -19.54 21.97 25.87
N ALA A 865 -20.17 22.97 25.25
CA ALA A 865 -21.56 22.91 24.77
C ALA A 865 -21.77 21.84 23.70
N GLN A 866 -20.72 21.52 22.93
CA GLN A 866 -20.74 20.44 21.95
C GLN A 866 -20.50 19.05 22.56
N GLY A 867 -20.30 18.94 23.88
CA GLY A 867 -20.26 17.70 24.65
C GLY A 867 -18.87 17.14 24.96
N PHE A 868 -17.81 17.91 24.69
CA PHE A 868 -16.44 17.54 25.06
C PHE A 868 -16.19 17.81 26.56
N ASP A 869 -15.42 16.93 27.18
CA ASP A 869 -14.93 17.01 28.57
C ASP A 869 -13.39 16.99 28.63
N PHE A 870 -12.73 16.92 27.47
CA PHE A 870 -11.30 16.72 27.31
C PHE A 870 -10.77 17.46 26.08
N LEU A 871 -9.70 18.23 26.28
CA LEU A 871 -8.96 18.92 25.23
C LEU A 871 -7.48 18.53 25.30
N CYS A 872 -6.83 18.35 24.15
CA CYS A 872 -5.38 18.24 24.07
C CYS A 872 -4.84 19.50 23.38
N PHE A 873 -3.79 20.12 23.90
CA PHE A 873 -3.20 21.29 23.24
C PHE A 873 -1.69 21.33 23.45
N ASN A 874 -0.99 22.01 22.54
CA ASN A 874 0.46 22.11 22.57
C ASN A 874 0.90 23.52 23.00
N PRO A 875 1.39 23.70 24.24
CA PRO A 875 1.88 25.01 24.70
C PRO A 875 3.21 25.44 24.07
N ALA A 876 3.98 24.53 23.43
CA ALA A 876 5.31 24.83 22.88
C ALA A 876 5.27 25.59 21.55
N TYR A 877 4.16 25.53 20.78
CA TYR A 877 3.99 26.37 19.58
C TYR A 877 3.75 27.85 19.92
N TRP A 878 3.35 28.15 21.16
CA TRP A 878 2.97 29.48 21.58
C TRP A 878 4.08 30.09 22.45
N PHE A 879 4.70 31.15 21.95
CA PHE A 879 5.79 31.83 22.66
C PHE A 879 5.32 32.50 23.97
N ASP A 880 4.02 32.70 24.16
CA ASP A 880 3.43 33.29 25.37
C ASP A 880 2.88 32.20 26.32
N GLN A 881 3.74 31.78 27.25
CA GLN A 881 3.41 30.74 28.23
C GLN A 881 2.35 31.17 29.25
N ALA A 882 2.20 32.48 29.50
CA ALA A 882 1.20 32.99 30.43
C ALA A 882 -0.21 32.80 29.86
N LYS A 883 -0.41 33.11 28.57
CA LYS A 883 -1.66 32.84 27.85
C LYS A 883 -2.02 31.37 27.81
N CYS A 884 -1.05 30.49 27.56
CA CYS A 884 -1.29 29.04 27.59
C CYS A 884 -1.77 28.56 28.98
N ARG A 885 -1.20 29.10 30.07
CA ARG A 885 -1.66 28.78 31.43
C ARG A 885 -3.07 29.33 31.70
N GLU A 886 -3.41 30.50 31.17
CA GLU A 886 -4.77 31.06 31.26
C GLU A 886 -5.78 30.16 30.54
N ILE A 887 -5.47 29.65 29.34
CA ILE A 887 -6.32 28.69 28.62
C ILE A 887 -6.63 27.45 29.46
N VAL A 888 -5.63 26.88 30.14
CA VAL A 888 -5.81 25.72 31.02
C VAL A 888 -6.72 26.05 32.21
N ARG A 889 -6.59 27.25 32.77
CA ARG A 889 -7.44 27.73 33.88
C ARG A 889 -8.88 27.92 33.42
N MET A 890 -9.10 28.59 32.30
CA MET A 890 -10.43 28.75 31.70
C MET A 890 -11.05 27.38 31.38
N ALA A 891 -10.28 26.45 30.82
CA ALA A 891 -10.77 25.08 30.60
C ALA A 891 -11.21 24.42 31.92
N ALA A 892 -10.46 24.60 33.01
CA ALA A 892 -10.83 24.09 34.33
C ALA A 892 -12.14 24.71 34.87
N GLU A 893 -12.31 26.02 34.70
CA GLU A 893 -13.51 26.77 35.13
C GLU A 893 -14.77 26.33 34.37
N HIS A 894 -14.61 25.74 33.18
CA HIS A 894 -15.68 25.24 32.32
C HIS A 894 -15.74 23.70 32.23
N ASP A 895 -15.26 23.00 33.26
CA ASP A 895 -15.31 21.54 33.41
C ASP A 895 -14.64 20.73 32.27
N LEU A 896 -13.52 21.25 31.74
CA LEU A 896 -12.71 20.58 30.71
C LEU A 896 -11.34 20.17 31.27
N TRP A 897 -11.00 18.90 31.05
CA TRP A 897 -9.67 18.35 31.33
C TRP A 897 -8.70 18.62 30.18
N THR A 898 -7.41 18.71 30.48
CA THR A 898 -6.38 19.06 29.49
C THR A 898 -5.23 18.05 29.46
N LEU A 899 -4.86 17.57 28.26
CA LEU A 899 -3.61 16.84 28.03
C LEU A 899 -2.62 17.77 27.33
N LEU A 900 -1.44 17.95 27.92
CA LEU A 900 -0.45 18.87 27.39
C LEU A 900 0.50 18.14 26.46
N PHE A 901 0.56 18.59 25.23
CA PHE A 901 1.50 18.08 24.25
C PHE A 901 2.81 18.86 24.36
N LEU A 902 3.81 18.28 25.01
CA LEU A 902 5.09 18.93 25.27
C LEU A 902 6.13 18.43 24.25
N HIS A 903 6.55 19.30 23.33
CA HIS A 903 7.45 18.92 22.22
C HIS A 903 8.83 19.61 22.33
N TYR A 904 9.88 18.88 21.95
CA TYR A 904 11.23 19.41 21.78
C TYR A 904 11.39 20.04 20.38
N ARG A 905 11.46 21.38 20.29
CA ARG A 905 11.75 22.10 19.02
C ARG A 905 13.28 22.26 18.84
N PRO A 906 13.94 21.56 17.92
CA PRO A 906 15.40 21.69 17.71
C PRO A 906 15.80 23.06 17.13
N ASP A 907 14.85 23.77 16.52
CA ASP A 907 15.02 25.06 15.85
C ASP A 907 14.93 26.27 16.82
N ILE A 908 14.39 26.06 18.03
CA ILE A 908 14.44 27.05 19.11
C ILE A 908 15.77 26.78 19.84
N ARG A 909 16.70 27.73 19.78
CA ARG A 909 18.13 27.61 20.15
C ARG A 909 18.44 27.25 21.64
N LYS A 910 17.49 26.71 22.40
CA LYS A 910 17.69 26.10 23.71
C LYS A 910 16.86 24.82 23.81
N ALA A 911 17.54 23.70 24.03
CA ALA A 911 16.95 22.47 24.49
C ALA A 911 16.25 22.72 25.85
N GLU A 912 14.92 22.67 25.90
CA GLU A 912 14.21 22.68 27.18
C GLU A 912 14.38 21.32 27.88
N LYS A 913 14.52 21.34 29.21
CA LYS A 913 14.63 20.13 30.03
C LYS A 913 13.25 19.68 30.51
N ALA A 914 13.05 18.37 30.61
CA ALA A 914 11.77 17.78 30.94
C ALA A 914 11.23 18.20 32.33
N ASP A 915 12.10 18.38 33.33
CA ASP A 915 11.77 18.91 34.66
C ASP A 915 11.29 20.37 34.60
N GLU A 916 12.05 21.23 33.92
CA GLU A 916 11.75 22.65 33.80
C GLU A 916 10.42 22.89 33.08
N VAL A 917 10.09 22.10 32.05
CA VAL A 917 8.80 22.20 31.35
C VAL A 917 7.67 21.69 32.24
N THR A 918 7.81 20.52 32.86
CA THR A 918 6.76 19.90 33.68
C THR A 918 6.43 20.74 34.92
N ALA A 919 7.45 21.31 35.57
CA ALA A 919 7.28 22.15 36.76
C ALA A 919 6.40 23.39 36.50
N ARG A 920 6.31 23.86 35.25
CA ARG A 920 5.45 24.98 34.84
C ARG A 920 3.97 24.64 34.78
N TRP A 921 3.56 23.37 34.87
CA TRP A 921 2.16 22.95 34.65
C TRP A 921 1.59 22.14 35.80
N ARG A 922 2.43 21.54 36.64
CA ARG A 922 2.04 20.62 37.71
C ARG A 922 1.04 21.19 38.73
N ASP A 923 0.99 22.52 38.88
CA ASP A 923 0.07 23.21 39.81
C ASP A 923 -1.35 23.38 39.25
N LEU A 924 -1.56 23.15 37.95
CA LEU A 924 -2.86 23.30 37.30
C LEU A 924 -3.69 22.02 37.44
N ARG A 925 -4.85 22.16 38.08
CA ARG A 925 -5.71 21.03 38.47
C ARG A 925 -6.37 20.32 37.29
N SER A 926 -6.70 21.02 36.21
CA SER A 926 -7.34 20.42 35.02
C SER A 926 -6.38 19.65 34.12
N VAL A 927 -5.06 19.74 34.33
CA VAL A 927 -4.10 18.94 33.56
C VAL A 927 -4.24 17.47 33.94
N ILE A 928 -4.15 16.59 32.96
CA ILE A 928 -4.37 15.14 33.10
C ILE A 928 -3.08 14.36 32.83
N GLY A 929 -2.16 14.95 32.07
CA GLY A 929 -0.89 14.37 31.73
C GLY A 929 -0.13 15.15 30.68
N TYR A 930 0.95 14.52 30.22
CA TYR A 930 1.93 15.06 29.31
C TYR A 930 2.24 14.05 28.21
N ILE A 931 2.19 14.51 26.96
CA ILE A 931 2.79 13.78 25.84
C ILE A 931 4.23 14.25 25.68
N TRP A 932 5.22 13.35 25.78
CA TRP A 932 6.65 13.66 25.61
C TRP A 932 7.46 12.42 25.14
N PRO A 933 8.20 12.51 24.02
CA PRO A 933 8.13 13.52 22.97
C PRO A 933 7.03 13.21 21.92
N ASP A 934 6.92 14.10 20.92
CA ASP A 934 6.19 13.78 19.67
C ASP A 934 6.98 12.84 18.78
N GLU A 935 6.27 12.03 18.01
CA GLU A 935 6.80 11.11 17.01
C GLU A 935 8.16 10.52 17.37
N SER A 936 8.23 9.92 18.57
CA SER A 936 9.42 9.33 19.19
C SER A 936 10.57 8.98 18.23
N ALA A 937 11.78 9.41 18.59
CA ALA A 937 12.95 9.38 17.72
C ALA A 937 13.77 8.09 17.85
N ARG A 938 15.08 8.11 17.58
CA ARG A 938 15.95 6.92 17.61
C ARG A 938 16.57 6.59 18.99
N ASP A 939 16.36 7.41 20.01
CA ASP A 939 17.02 7.26 21.34
C ASP A 939 16.02 6.91 22.46
N LEU A 940 15.78 5.61 22.63
CA LEU A 940 14.88 5.07 23.66
C LEU A 940 15.35 5.36 25.10
N GLN A 941 16.67 5.40 25.34
CA GLN A 941 17.20 5.57 26.69
C GLN A 941 17.00 7.00 27.18
N LYS A 942 17.23 7.97 26.30
CA LYS A 942 16.93 9.37 26.61
C LYS A 942 15.44 9.58 26.88
N GLU A 943 14.55 9.05 26.05
CA GLU A 943 13.11 9.21 26.25
C GLU A 943 12.62 8.59 27.57
N ARG A 944 13.19 7.44 27.96
CA ARG A 944 12.96 6.84 29.28
C ARG A 944 13.43 7.75 30.42
N ALA A 945 14.63 8.30 30.30
CA ALA A 945 15.19 9.21 31.30
C ALA A 945 14.33 10.48 31.45
N ASP A 946 13.92 11.09 30.33
CA ASP A 946 13.05 12.27 30.34
C ASP A 946 11.70 11.95 31.00
N LEU A 947 11.03 10.86 30.61
CA LEU A 947 9.74 10.46 31.19
C LEU A 947 9.86 10.15 32.69
N ALA A 948 10.97 9.55 33.13
CA ALA A 948 11.23 9.33 34.55
C ALA A 948 11.36 10.66 35.32
N VAL A 949 12.00 11.67 34.73
CA VAL A 949 12.10 13.03 35.30
C VAL A 949 10.73 13.71 35.36
N ILE A 950 9.89 13.58 34.33
CA ILE A 950 8.51 14.09 34.32
C ILE A 950 7.72 13.46 35.47
N LYS A 951 7.76 12.12 35.60
CA LYS A 951 7.07 11.40 36.68
C LYS A 951 7.62 11.69 38.07
N ALA A 952 8.90 12.05 38.20
CA ALA A 952 9.45 12.52 39.47
C ALA A 952 8.93 13.92 39.84
N THR A 953 8.70 14.78 38.83
CA THR A 953 8.26 16.18 39.01
C THR A 953 6.76 16.29 39.25
N ASP A 954 5.96 15.51 38.52
CA ASP A 954 4.51 15.40 38.67
C ASP A 954 4.05 13.92 38.68
N PRO A 955 4.13 13.26 39.85
CA PRO A 955 3.91 11.82 39.97
C PRO A 955 2.46 11.37 39.82
N HIS A 956 1.49 12.29 39.86
CA HIS A 956 0.06 11.98 39.87
C HIS A 956 -0.61 12.10 38.49
N ARG A 957 0.16 12.44 37.46
CA ARG A 957 -0.32 12.65 36.09
C ARG A 957 0.29 11.63 35.13
N LEU A 958 -0.35 11.44 33.98
CA LEU A 958 0.19 10.59 32.92
C LEU A 958 1.43 11.23 32.29
N ALA A 959 2.42 10.43 31.94
CA ALA A 959 3.51 10.84 31.07
C ALA A 959 3.80 9.72 30.06
N PHE A 960 3.69 10.02 28.77
CA PHE A 960 3.91 9.02 27.72
C PHE A 960 4.33 9.68 26.40
N PRO A 961 5.07 8.97 25.54
CA PRO A 961 5.37 9.45 24.21
C PRO A 961 4.21 9.19 23.25
N ASN A 962 4.16 9.96 22.17
CA ASN A 962 3.34 9.62 21.00
C ASN A 962 4.27 9.05 19.91
N HIS A 963 4.16 7.75 19.61
CA HIS A 963 5.08 7.11 18.68
C HIS A 963 4.65 7.28 17.23
N ASN A 964 5.59 7.29 16.29
CA ASN A 964 5.30 6.95 14.90
C ASN A 964 5.51 5.45 14.66
N MET A 965 5.10 4.93 13.51
CA MET A 965 5.21 3.50 13.19
C MET A 965 6.64 2.94 13.22
N ALA A 966 7.66 3.77 12.95
CA ALA A 966 9.04 3.32 12.91
C ALA A 966 9.60 3.11 14.33
N SER A 967 9.47 4.11 15.21
CA SER A 967 9.91 3.99 16.61
C SER A 967 9.10 2.95 17.38
N PHE A 968 7.78 2.90 17.18
CA PHE A 968 6.94 1.87 17.80
C PHE A 968 7.48 0.46 17.52
N ARG A 969 7.73 0.13 16.24
CA ARG A 969 8.23 -1.19 15.83
C ARG A 969 9.63 -1.49 16.35
N ALA A 970 10.48 -0.48 16.41
CA ALA A 970 11.83 -0.64 16.93
C ALA A 970 11.80 -0.98 18.43
N TRP A 971 10.93 -0.32 19.19
CA TRP A 971 10.96 -0.39 20.66
C TRP A 971 10.07 -1.46 21.26
N ALA A 972 8.96 -1.81 20.63
CA ALA A 972 8.14 -2.96 21.04
C ALA A 972 8.93 -4.29 21.00
N LYS A 973 10.06 -4.34 20.27
CA LYS A 973 10.97 -5.51 20.23
C LYS A 973 11.98 -5.53 21.37
N THR A 974 12.11 -4.45 22.14
CA THR A 974 13.03 -4.40 23.28
C THR A 974 12.44 -5.11 24.51
N PRO A 975 13.28 -5.68 25.40
CA PRO A 975 12.81 -6.25 26.67
C PRO A 975 11.85 -5.32 27.43
N GLU A 976 12.25 -4.06 27.52
CA GLU A 976 11.60 -3.02 28.31
C GLU A 976 10.37 -2.41 27.62
N GLY A 977 10.17 -2.69 26.33
CA GLY A 977 9.03 -2.23 25.53
C GLY A 977 9.01 -0.75 25.22
N LEU A 978 7.78 -0.22 25.13
CA LEU A 978 7.52 1.21 25.03
C LEU A 978 7.62 1.89 26.41
N PRO A 979 8.16 3.12 26.51
CA PRO A 979 8.21 3.84 27.76
C PRO A 979 6.88 4.57 28.06
N GLY A 980 6.72 5.10 29.28
CA GLY A 980 5.56 5.92 29.68
C GLY A 980 4.34 5.14 30.16
N ASP A 981 3.30 5.85 30.59
CA ASP A 981 2.11 5.29 31.24
C ASP A 981 1.07 4.70 30.27
N VAL A 982 1.12 5.10 29.00
CA VAL A 982 0.13 4.80 27.96
C VAL A 982 0.84 4.34 26.70
N VAL A 983 0.25 3.36 26.00
CA VAL A 983 0.67 3.00 24.64
C VAL A 983 -0.05 3.90 23.65
N SER A 984 0.70 4.75 22.93
CA SER A 984 0.16 5.69 21.95
C SER A 984 0.87 5.62 20.62
N LEU A 985 0.12 5.83 19.54
CA LEU A 985 0.63 5.85 18.18
C LEU A 985 -0.09 6.92 17.35
N ASP A 986 0.72 7.62 16.58
CA ASP A 986 0.36 8.52 15.51
C ASP A 986 0.33 7.79 14.16
N ARG A 987 -0.86 7.68 13.54
CA ARG A 987 -0.99 7.09 12.20
C ARG A 987 -2.16 7.69 11.42
N TYR A 988 -1.83 8.34 10.29
CA TYR A 988 -2.78 8.93 9.34
C TYR A 988 -2.88 8.12 8.03
N PRO A 989 -3.89 7.24 7.87
CA PRO A 989 -4.05 6.40 6.67
C PRO A 989 -4.61 7.17 5.48
N ILE A 990 -5.38 8.24 5.68
CA ILE A 990 -5.93 9.10 4.63
C ILE A 990 -4.89 10.17 4.27
N TRP A 991 -3.67 9.69 3.99
CA TRP A 991 -2.56 10.46 3.45
C TRP A 991 -1.81 9.63 2.39
N PRO A 992 -2.16 9.81 1.11
CA PRO A 992 -1.25 9.45 0.02
C PRO A 992 -0.95 10.65 -0.85
N LYS A 993 0.31 11.08 -0.89
CA LYS A 993 0.83 11.81 -2.05
C LYS A 993 1.01 10.79 -3.19
N PRO A 994 0.54 11.05 -4.42
CA PRO A 994 0.93 10.26 -5.58
C PRO A 994 2.47 10.16 -5.62
N GLY A 995 3.01 8.95 -5.55
CA GLY A 995 4.46 8.69 -5.60
C GLY A 995 5.22 8.64 -4.25
N ASP A 996 4.58 8.77 -3.08
CA ASP A 996 5.28 8.57 -1.79
C ASP A 996 5.32 7.09 -1.37
N PRO A 997 6.49 6.44 -1.26
CA PRO A 997 6.60 5.01 -0.90
C PRO A 997 6.14 4.69 0.54
N ARG A 998 5.96 5.70 1.41
CA ARG A 998 5.37 5.57 2.76
C ARG A 998 3.85 5.52 2.75
N ALA A 999 3.23 5.86 1.61
CA ALA A 999 1.79 5.89 1.43
C ALA A 999 1.25 4.53 0.96
N THR A 1000 1.15 3.57 1.88
CA THR A 1000 0.21 2.45 1.69
C THR A 1000 -1.19 2.90 2.08
N ASN A 1001 -2.09 2.89 1.11
CA ASN A 1001 -3.49 3.32 1.17
C ASN A 1001 -4.41 2.39 1.98
N GLU A 1002 -3.87 1.70 2.97
CA GLU A 1002 -4.56 0.56 3.58
C GLU A 1002 -5.16 1.01 4.90
N ILE A 1003 -6.49 1.14 4.95
CA ILE A 1003 -7.22 1.29 6.20
C ILE A 1003 -6.93 0.12 7.16
N TYR A 1004 -6.55 -1.07 6.64
CA TYR A 1004 -6.04 -2.18 7.45
C TYR A 1004 -4.70 -1.89 8.14
N THR A 1005 -3.98 -0.81 7.78
CA THR A 1005 -2.84 -0.34 8.59
C THR A 1005 -3.30 0.23 9.93
N VAL A 1006 -4.52 0.77 10.04
CA VAL A 1006 -5.12 1.15 11.34
C VAL A 1006 -5.39 -0.09 12.17
N GLU A 1007 -6.05 -1.10 11.60
CA GLU A 1007 -6.30 -2.36 12.32
C GLU A 1007 -4.99 -3.05 12.74
N LYS A 1008 -4.00 -3.12 11.84
CA LYS A 1008 -2.69 -3.70 12.15
C LYS A 1008 -1.96 -2.92 13.25
N ALA A 1009 -2.00 -1.60 13.21
CA ALA A 1009 -1.45 -0.77 14.27
C ALA A 1009 -2.22 -0.94 15.59
N ALA A 1010 -3.55 -1.12 15.54
CA ALA A 1010 -4.38 -1.42 16.71
C ALA A 1010 -4.00 -2.73 17.36
N LEU A 1011 -3.86 -3.80 16.57
CA LEU A 1011 -3.40 -5.09 17.05
C LEU A 1011 -1.99 -5.03 17.65
N MET A 1012 -1.08 -4.27 17.01
CA MET A 1012 0.27 -4.06 17.55
C MET A 1012 0.24 -3.35 18.91
N MET A 1013 -0.54 -2.26 19.02
CA MET A 1013 -0.72 -1.55 20.29
C MET A 1013 -1.39 -2.42 21.33
N ALA A 1014 -2.40 -3.21 20.96
CA ALA A 1014 -3.11 -4.11 21.85
C ALA A 1014 -2.18 -5.17 22.46
N LYS A 1015 -1.35 -5.80 21.62
CA LYS A 1015 -0.37 -6.82 22.04
C LYS A 1015 0.63 -6.23 23.03
N GLU A 1016 1.16 -5.04 22.73
CA GLU A 1016 2.14 -4.38 23.60
C GLU A 1016 1.51 -3.86 24.90
N ALA A 1017 0.31 -3.28 24.82
CA ALA A 1017 -0.47 -2.83 25.97
C ALA A 1017 -0.85 -3.98 26.91
N GLN A 1018 -1.14 -5.17 26.35
CA GLN A 1018 -1.36 -6.38 27.14
C GLN A 1018 -0.10 -6.81 27.87
N ARG A 1019 1.05 -6.82 27.19
CA ARG A 1019 2.33 -7.21 27.76
C ARG A 1019 2.77 -6.26 28.89
N LEU A 1020 2.48 -4.97 28.75
CA LEU A 1020 2.89 -3.92 29.69
C LEU A 1020 1.83 -3.59 30.76
N HIS A 1021 0.64 -4.17 30.67
CA HIS A 1021 -0.53 -3.83 31.50
C HIS A 1021 -0.88 -2.34 31.48
N ARG A 1022 -0.86 -1.73 30.28
CA ARG A 1022 -1.10 -0.29 30.08
C ARG A 1022 -2.31 -0.05 29.19
N PRO A 1023 -3.00 1.10 29.33
CA PRO A 1023 -4.04 1.52 28.40
C PRO A 1023 -3.45 1.87 27.04
N VAL A 1024 -4.28 1.73 26.00
CA VAL A 1024 -4.02 2.28 24.67
C VAL A 1024 -4.80 3.57 24.52
N MET A 1025 -4.12 4.65 24.13
CA MET A 1025 -4.77 5.85 23.61
C MET A 1025 -4.31 6.09 22.18
N TRP A 1026 -5.23 6.50 21.31
CA TRP A 1026 -4.93 6.65 19.89
C TRP A 1026 -5.06 8.09 19.42
N PHE A 1027 -4.07 8.54 18.64
CA PHE A 1027 -4.13 9.80 17.89
C PHE A 1027 -4.77 9.63 16.50
N LEU A 1028 -6.10 9.74 16.40
CA LEU A 1028 -6.84 9.41 15.18
C LEU A 1028 -6.83 10.60 14.21
N GLN A 1029 -6.79 10.34 12.91
CA GLN A 1029 -6.91 11.39 11.91
C GLN A 1029 -8.30 12.07 11.99
N SER A 1030 -8.38 13.41 12.02
CA SER A 1030 -9.66 14.14 11.81
C SER A 1030 -9.61 15.20 10.71
N TYR A 1031 -8.47 15.44 10.07
CA TYR A 1031 -8.33 16.35 8.93
C TYR A 1031 -7.59 15.67 7.78
N GLY A 1032 -7.49 16.38 6.66
CA GLY A 1032 -6.96 15.87 5.42
C GLY A 1032 -5.86 16.71 4.82
N PHE A 1033 -4.67 16.14 4.67
CA PHE A 1033 -3.61 16.78 3.87
C PHE A 1033 -3.99 16.94 2.40
N ASN A 1034 -4.84 16.05 1.89
CA ASN A 1034 -5.43 16.13 0.55
C ASN A 1034 -6.96 16.22 0.63
N ARG A 1035 -7.59 15.40 1.48
CA ARG A 1035 -9.03 15.46 1.79
C ARG A 1035 -9.32 14.98 3.20
N GLU A 1036 -10.37 15.51 3.81
CA GLU A 1036 -10.82 15.12 5.15
C GLU A 1036 -11.42 13.69 5.14
N PRO A 1037 -11.33 12.93 6.26
CA PRO A 1037 -12.11 11.69 6.40
C PRO A 1037 -13.60 11.93 6.17
N THR A 1038 -14.30 10.93 5.63
CA THR A 1038 -15.77 10.91 5.63
C THR A 1038 -16.29 10.46 7.01
N ALA A 1039 -17.55 10.76 7.32
CA ALA A 1039 -18.21 10.27 8.53
C ALA A 1039 -18.12 8.74 8.67
N ARG A 1040 -18.33 7.98 7.59
CA ARG A 1040 -18.24 6.51 7.58
C ARG A 1040 -16.83 6.00 7.81
N GLU A 1041 -15.82 6.63 7.21
CA GLU A 1041 -14.41 6.29 7.47
C GLU A 1041 -14.06 6.55 8.94
N GLN A 1042 -14.56 7.65 9.51
CA GLN A 1042 -14.29 7.99 10.89
C GLN A 1042 -14.94 7.02 11.88
N GLU A 1043 -16.18 6.62 11.61
CA GLU A 1043 -16.89 5.58 12.35
C GLU A 1043 -16.14 4.25 12.33
N TRP A 1044 -15.72 3.81 11.15
CA TRP A 1044 -14.95 2.58 10.99
C TRP A 1044 -13.67 2.62 11.81
N MET A 1045 -12.90 3.72 11.73
CA MET A 1045 -11.64 3.85 12.48
C MET A 1045 -11.86 3.80 13.99
N ASN A 1046 -12.88 4.49 14.50
CA ASN A 1046 -13.20 4.50 15.93
C ASN A 1046 -13.55 3.09 16.43
N TYR A 1047 -14.50 2.42 15.79
CA TYR A 1047 -14.90 1.08 16.23
C TYR A 1047 -13.78 0.05 16.07
N MET A 1048 -12.99 0.15 15.00
CA MET A 1048 -11.86 -0.76 14.77
C MET A 1048 -10.84 -0.69 15.91
N VAL A 1049 -10.46 0.52 16.34
CA VAL A 1049 -9.46 0.65 17.41
C VAL A 1049 -10.00 0.21 18.78
N VAL A 1050 -11.27 0.46 19.11
CA VAL A 1050 -11.84 0.06 20.41
C VAL A 1050 -12.08 -1.46 20.52
N ILE A 1051 -12.45 -2.12 19.42
CA ILE A 1051 -12.53 -3.59 19.33
C ILE A 1051 -11.18 -4.22 19.69
N HIS A 1052 -10.08 -3.59 19.23
CA HIS A 1052 -8.72 -4.02 19.53
C HIS A 1052 -8.15 -3.45 20.84
N GLY A 1053 -8.99 -2.93 21.74
CA GLY A 1053 -8.56 -2.58 23.10
C GLY A 1053 -8.15 -1.12 23.32
N CYS A 1054 -8.38 -0.22 22.37
CA CYS A 1054 -8.22 1.22 22.59
C CYS A 1054 -9.23 1.75 23.64
N ARG A 1055 -8.75 2.53 24.61
CA ARG A 1055 -9.55 3.07 25.74
C ARG A 1055 -9.42 4.58 25.93
N GLY A 1056 -8.89 5.26 24.92
CA GLY A 1056 -8.92 6.72 24.79
C GLY A 1056 -8.64 7.10 23.34
N ILE A 1057 -9.37 8.10 22.84
CA ILE A 1057 -9.25 8.58 21.47
C ILE A 1057 -9.09 10.08 21.52
N TYR A 1058 -8.09 10.60 20.80
CA TYR A 1058 -8.04 12.02 20.53
C TYR A 1058 -7.68 12.25 19.08
N TYR A 1059 -8.31 13.25 18.49
CA TYR A 1059 -8.21 13.49 17.08
C TYR A 1059 -7.10 14.48 16.77
N PHE A 1060 -6.27 14.17 15.79
CA PHE A 1060 -5.23 15.06 15.34
C PHE A 1060 -5.83 16.24 14.62
N MET A 1061 -5.60 17.41 15.21
CA MET A 1061 -5.84 18.79 14.78
C MET A 1061 -7.29 19.25 14.54
N ASN A 1062 -7.72 20.10 15.47
CA ASN A 1062 -8.83 21.05 15.42
C ASN A 1062 -10.19 20.44 15.04
N GLN A 1063 -11.20 21.29 14.97
CA GLN A 1063 -12.53 20.90 14.51
C GLN A 1063 -12.51 20.60 12.99
N PRO A 1064 -13.03 19.45 12.54
CA PRO A 1064 -13.17 19.14 11.12
C PRO A 1064 -14.12 20.12 10.41
N ARG A 1065 -13.94 20.29 9.11
CA ARG A 1065 -14.74 21.22 8.31
C ARG A 1065 -16.03 20.58 7.84
N SER A 1066 -16.07 19.26 7.64
CA SER A 1066 -17.27 18.60 7.14
C SER A 1066 -18.31 18.56 8.24
N VAL A 1067 -19.51 19.09 7.96
CA VAL A 1067 -20.63 19.06 8.90
C VAL A 1067 -20.96 17.62 9.26
N GLU A 1068 -21.07 16.74 8.25
CA GLU A 1068 -21.40 15.33 8.46
C GLU A 1068 -20.33 14.61 9.30
N HIS A 1069 -19.06 14.87 9.01
CA HIS A 1069 -17.96 14.30 9.77
C HIS A 1069 -17.94 14.80 11.22
N TRP A 1070 -18.16 16.09 11.45
CA TRP A 1070 -18.18 16.67 12.78
C TRP A 1070 -19.35 16.15 13.63
N GLU A 1071 -20.55 16.06 13.04
CA GLU A 1071 -21.69 15.43 13.71
C GLU A 1071 -21.43 13.95 14.02
N ARG A 1072 -20.72 13.22 13.14
CA ARG A 1072 -20.36 11.84 13.44
C ARG A 1072 -19.35 11.72 14.58
N ILE A 1073 -18.34 12.59 14.67
CA ILE A 1073 -17.42 12.62 15.83
C ILE A 1073 -18.22 12.84 17.12
N LYS A 1074 -19.17 13.77 17.16
CA LYS A 1074 -19.98 14.03 18.35
C LYS A 1074 -20.86 12.83 18.73
N SER A 1075 -21.51 12.17 17.77
CA SER A 1075 -22.33 10.98 18.08
C SER A 1075 -21.48 9.76 18.50
N LEU A 1076 -20.32 9.54 17.88
CA LEU A 1076 -19.39 8.48 18.26
C LEU A 1076 -18.92 8.61 19.70
N ARG A 1077 -18.67 9.83 20.17
CA ARG A 1077 -18.35 10.07 21.59
C ARG A 1077 -19.42 9.51 22.51
N ASP A 1078 -20.68 9.79 22.22
CA ASP A 1078 -21.80 9.41 23.07
C ASP A 1078 -22.02 7.87 23.03
N GLU A 1079 -21.90 7.27 21.85
CA GLU A 1079 -21.89 5.80 21.67
C GLU A 1079 -20.76 5.13 22.45
N LEU A 1080 -19.52 5.62 22.32
CA LEU A 1080 -18.36 5.05 22.98
C LEU A 1080 -18.41 5.24 24.50
N ARG A 1081 -18.93 6.37 24.99
CA ARG A 1081 -19.18 6.57 26.44
C ARG A 1081 -20.19 5.57 26.96
N ALA A 1082 -21.28 5.30 26.23
CA ALA A 1082 -22.26 4.29 26.61
C ALA A 1082 -21.68 2.87 26.60
N LEU A 1083 -20.77 2.57 25.66
CA LEU A 1083 -20.09 1.27 25.58
C LEU A 1083 -18.93 1.12 26.57
N PHE A 1084 -18.41 2.22 27.14
CA PHE A 1084 -17.18 2.20 27.93
C PHE A 1084 -17.23 1.26 29.15
N PRO A 1085 -18.31 1.18 29.96
CA PRO A 1085 -18.39 0.23 31.06
C PRO A 1085 -18.20 -1.23 30.62
N ALA A 1086 -18.84 -1.62 29.51
CA ALA A 1086 -18.68 -2.95 28.93
C ALA A 1086 -17.27 -3.16 28.35
N LEU A 1087 -16.73 -2.16 27.64
CA LEU A 1087 -15.37 -2.19 27.09
C LEU A 1087 -14.29 -2.29 28.18
N ALA A 1088 -14.50 -1.66 29.33
CA ALA A 1088 -13.62 -1.67 30.50
C ALA A 1088 -13.86 -2.87 31.42
N SER A 1089 -14.88 -3.69 31.14
CA SER A 1089 -15.20 -4.86 31.96
C SER A 1089 -14.07 -5.89 31.95
N VAL A 1090 -13.85 -6.46 33.12
CA VAL A 1090 -12.89 -7.53 33.38
C VAL A 1090 -13.59 -8.87 33.53
N GLU A 1091 -14.91 -8.95 33.42
CA GLU A 1091 -15.64 -10.22 33.45
C GLU A 1091 -15.24 -11.10 32.26
N ASP A 1092 -15.16 -12.41 32.49
CA ASP A 1092 -14.82 -13.37 31.45
C ASP A 1092 -16.01 -13.55 30.51
N ALA A 1093 -15.82 -13.29 29.22
CA ALA A 1093 -16.81 -13.56 28.19
C ALA A 1093 -16.51 -14.91 27.51
N PRO A 1094 -17.52 -15.69 27.13
CA PRO A 1094 -17.33 -16.92 26.36
C PRO A 1094 -16.73 -16.62 24.98
N GLU A 1095 -16.10 -17.62 24.37
CA GLU A 1095 -15.56 -17.45 23.02
C GLU A 1095 -16.68 -17.37 21.99
N VAL A 1096 -16.51 -16.47 21.02
CA VAL A 1096 -17.39 -16.33 19.86
C VAL A 1096 -16.54 -16.28 18.61
N SER A 1097 -16.98 -16.96 17.56
CA SER A 1097 -16.26 -17.01 16.29
C SER A 1097 -17.13 -16.61 15.09
N ALA A 1098 -16.49 -15.97 14.11
CA ALA A 1098 -17.05 -15.63 12.81
C ALA A 1098 -15.93 -15.70 11.75
N ASP A 1099 -16.22 -15.45 10.47
CA ASP A 1099 -15.17 -15.36 9.44
C ASP A 1099 -14.32 -14.09 9.67
N PRO A 1100 -13.07 -14.21 10.15
CA PRO A 1100 -12.24 -13.06 10.46
C PRO A 1100 -11.88 -12.26 9.21
N ARG A 1101 -12.00 -12.80 8.00
CA ARG A 1101 -11.73 -12.01 6.78
C ARG A 1101 -12.82 -10.98 6.50
N ARG A 1102 -13.99 -11.14 7.12
CA ARG A 1102 -15.20 -10.36 6.81
C ARG A 1102 -15.53 -9.35 7.91
N VAL A 1103 -15.25 -9.68 9.16
CA VAL A 1103 -15.62 -8.86 10.32
C VAL A 1103 -14.54 -8.93 11.40
N ALA A 1104 -14.32 -7.81 12.07
CA ALA A 1104 -13.61 -7.74 13.34
C ALA A 1104 -14.64 -7.66 14.46
N TRP A 1105 -14.39 -8.32 15.60
CA TRP A 1105 -15.34 -8.32 16.72
C TRP A 1105 -14.65 -8.39 18.08
N THR A 1106 -15.36 -7.94 19.10
CA THR A 1106 -15.06 -8.25 20.50
C THR A 1106 -16.35 -8.58 21.23
N LEU A 1107 -16.30 -9.55 22.15
CA LEU A 1107 -17.39 -9.84 23.07
C LEU A 1107 -16.98 -9.40 24.47
N LYS A 1108 -17.87 -8.66 25.14
CA LYS A 1108 -17.70 -8.24 26.54
C LYS A 1108 -18.89 -8.68 27.37
N GLN A 1109 -18.62 -9.16 28.58
CA GLN A 1109 -19.65 -9.36 29.58
C GLN A 1109 -19.61 -8.20 30.56
N HIS A 1110 -20.76 -7.63 30.90
CA HIS A 1110 -20.87 -6.61 31.93
C HIS A 1110 -22.27 -6.59 32.51
N GLU A 1111 -22.39 -6.64 33.84
CA GLU A 1111 -23.67 -6.56 34.56
C GLU A 1111 -24.72 -7.56 34.03
N ASN A 1112 -24.31 -8.83 33.86
CA ASN A 1112 -25.13 -9.93 33.33
C ASN A 1112 -25.60 -9.77 31.87
N ALA A 1113 -25.05 -8.81 31.11
CA ALA A 1113 -25.30 -8.64 29.69
C ALA A 1113 -24.04 -8.94 28.86
N TYR A 1114 -24.26 -9.42 27.64
CA TYR A 1114 -23.21 -9.63 26.64
C TYR A 1114 -23.29 -8.57 25.55
N TYR A 1115 -22.15 -7.94 25.26
CA TYR A 1115 -21.99 -6.87 24.28
C TYR A 1115 -21.09 -7.40 23.15
N LEU A 1116 -21.70 -7.78 22.03
CA LEU A 1116 -21.00 -8.13 20.80
C LEU A 1116 -20.84 -6.87 19.94
N ILE A 1117 -19.61 -6.37 19.84
CA ILE A 1117 -19.29 -5.17 19.06
C ILE A 1117 -18.57 -5.63 17.79
N THR A 1118 -19.02 -5.19 16.62
CA THR A 1118 -18.54 -5.70 15.32
C THR A 1118 -18.25 -4.57 14.34
N VAL A 1119 -17.21 -4.73 13.53
CA VAL A 1119 -16.88 -3.84 12.40
C VAL A 1119 -16.63 -4.66 11.17
N SER A 1120 -17.30 -4.33 10.07
CA SER A 1120 -17.05 -4.96 8.77
C SER A 1120 -15.62 -4.64 8.31
N ARG A 1121 -14.87 -5.66 7.92
CA ARG A 1121 -13.59 -5.49 7.22
C ARG A 1121 -13.80 -5.19 5.73
N LEU A 1122 -15.04 -5.25 5.25
CA LEU A 1122 -15.38 -5.06 3.85
C LEU A 1122 -16.35 -3.89 3.68
N GLN A 1123 -16.22 -3.19 2.57
CA GLN A 1123 -16.88 -1.90 2.34
C GLN A 1123 -18.34 -1.97 1.92
N ARG A 1124 -18.81 -3.19 1.66
CA ARG A 1124 -20.18 -3.47 1.29
C ARG A 1124 -20.92 -4.10 2.48
N PRO A 1125 -22.25 -3.94 2.57
CA PRO A 1125 -23.07 -4.70 3.50
C PRO A 1125 -22.77 -6.20 3.41
N GLN A 1126 -22.74 -6.86 4.57
CA GLN A 1126 -22.28 -8.24 4.70
C GLN A 1126 -23.22 -9.00 5.61
N GLN A 1127 -23.65 -10.18 5.18
CA GLN A 1127 -24.27 -11.14 6.08
C GLN A 1127 -23.19 -12.03 6.68
N VAL A 1128 -22.98 -11.93 8.00
CA VAL A 1128 -22.00 -12.76 8.73
C VAL A 1128 -22.71 -13.55 9.81
N THR A 1129 -22.39 -14.83 9.94
CA THR A 1129 -22.91 -15.71 10.99
C THR A 1129 -21.89 -15.83 12.10
N PHE A 1130 -22.34 -15.64 13.34
CA PHE A 1130 -21.54 -15.85 14.55
C PHE A 1130 -21.91 -17.19 15.19
N ASP A 1131 -20.91 -17.98 15.55
CA ASP A 1131 -21.08 -19.16 16.38
C ASP A 1131 -21.04 -18.76 17.86
N LEU A 1132 -22.19 -18.92 18.53
CA LEU A 1132 -22.41 -18.61 19.94
C LEU A 1132 -22.53 -19.88 20.80
N SER A 1133 -22.19 -21.06 20.28
CA SER A 1133 -22.37 -22.35 20.97
C SER A 1133 -21.70 -22.41 22.34
N ALA A 1134 -20.58 -21.71 22.54
CA ALA A 1134 -19.91 -21.60 23.83
C ALA A 1134 -20.75 -20.86 24.90
N MET A 1135 -21.71 -20.02 24.50
CA MET A 1135 -22.63 -19.32 25.41
C MET A 1135 -23.65 -20.29 26.03
N ASN A 1136 -24.07 -21.31 25.27
CA ASN A 1136 -25.02 -22.33 25.75
C ASN A 1136 -24.44 -23.14 26.91
N ALA A 1137 -23.12 -23.35 26.94
CA ALA A 1137 -22.42 -24.05 28.01
C ALA A 1137 -22.42 -23.30 29.35
N VAL A 1138 -22.69 -21.99 29.33
CA VAL A 1138 -22.73 -21.12 30.53
C VAL A 1138 -24.16 -20.90 31.04
N GLY A 1139 -25.15 -21.64 30.51
CA GLY A 1139 -26.51 -21.68 31.05
C GLY A 1139 -27.46 -20.61 30.50
N LEU A 1140 -27.13 -19.95 29.40
CA LEU A 1140 -28.10 -19.14 28.65
C LEU A 1140 -28.98 -20.06 27.82
N ASN A 1141 -30.25 -20.23 28.21
CA ASN A 1141 -31.28 -20.63 27.26
C ASN A 1141 -31.49 -19.46 26.30
N ALA A 1142 -31.49 -19.77 25.01
CA ALA A 1142 -31.58 -18.87 23.86
C ALA A 1142 -32.60 -17.73 23.99
#